data_AF-A0A6J7E213-F1
#
_entry.id   AF-A0A6J7E213-F1
#
_cell.length_a   1.000
_cell.length_b   1.000
_cell.length_c   1.000
_cell.angle_alpha   90.00
_cell.angle_beta   90.00
_cell.angle_gamma   90.00
#
_symmetry.space_group_name_H-M   'P 1'
#
loop_
_entity.id
_entity.type
_entity.pdbx_description
1 polymer ?
#
loop_
_entity_poly.entity_id
_entity_poly.type
_entity_poly.pdbx_seq_one_letter_code
_entity_poly.pdbx_strand_id
1 'polypeptide(L)'
;MSDHSSGASRGWLGAPAAVLAAVAPTLRRRRGDVVVTMAVLIAGVTLSTAVPKFVKALLHHHPTAPTIVGFLVVLALDPFVNYAGHLRAAHLALRVGFEFRCQAFADVMASSPAAVDSSTRTTAIANVVTDVDRVEHGVEALVAWLAPGALRVVIALAFLSNFSATAALLMAAAIPLFLTVEARLSGRLVAADASRQEVADGVAATVDESLVALPSGRGLGLLPWFGRRLTVGAHHLDEVSLERHRLESQLHLGTRIVALLGLAGVTALGAWQHDGVTDLVPALLYVELAIVGLESLPAALRALQQAEASIGRLGGTFAESVLDASVTRHDDVAECDPDTTTNGARLQLVDPTGTLIDVPSGAWVVVVDHAGEESASWLTGAVPPALGQAFIDGQDASRLPGRPLVSVGSGARCVDASILDHLGALDANIDEPAALALLERLGVGHLAELADGGLHRPIGVNGQMLSIGEQQRVLLTMSLLANPKVIVTGELRPLADPLIARSVIDELRGDGRTVLTSVSSPELAEASDLVLYLTAGSWHLGTHHELLATVPSYVEHRHRADAGEFGELGALSGVGPLEREAIRRRMVTERYEAGDTIYRHGTPADRVVFVVAGRVEIIDAEGRRMALVGPGGACGDLRLTPGERRSETARAAEAVVVRTVGRRAWEQGLAGVLDADATERRILLSVLRQGSLPIEAAVRLVGDNDAARGLIANLLASGALRQGENGDLTAGSSARRTASTGIARDALDRLGGE
;
A
#
# COMPACT_ATOMS: atom_id res chain seq x y z
N MET A 1 -16.85 -18.38 10.61
CA MET A 1 -17.27 -19.52 9.77
C MET A 1 -18.72 -19.89 10.10
N SER A 2 -19.67 -19.08 9.63
CA SER A 2 -21.10 -19.41 9.51
C SER A 2 -21.76 -18.24 8.77
N ASP A 3 -22.65 -18.53 7.82
CA ASP A 3 -23.39 -17.61 6.93
C ASP A 3 -22.70 -17.04 5.67
N HIS A 4 -22.06 -17.90 4.86
CA HIS A 4 -21.80 -17.61 3.44
C HIS A 4 -22.58 -18.52 2.46
N SER A 5 -23.62 -19.21 2.93
CA SER A 5 -24.34 -20.21 2.12
C SER A 5 -25.65 -19.74 1.47
N SER A 6 -26.04 -18.47 1.58
CA SER A 6 -27.34 -18.01 1.04
C SER A 6 -27.36 -17.75 -0.48
N GLY A 7 -26.20 -17.66 -1.15
CA GLY A 7 -26.12 -17.40 -2.60
C GLY A 7 -26.27 -18.63 -3.50
N ALA A 8 -26.11 -19.85 -2.98
CA ALA A 8 -25.93 -21.04 -3.81
C ALA A 8 -27.22 -21.75 -4.29
N SER A 9 -28.40 -21.18 -4.05
CA SER A 9 -29.68 -21.87 -4.31
C SER A 9 -30.49 -21.38 -5.52
N ARG A 10 -30.06 -20.32 -6.21
CA ARG A 10 -30.71 -19.92 -7.47
C ARG A 10 -30.12 -20.74 -8.61
N GLY A 11 -30.87 -21.75 -9.08
CA GLY A 11 -30.49 -22.53 -10.25
C GLY A 11 -30.22 -21.64 -11.48
N TRP A 12 -29.60 -22.21 -12.53
CA TRP A 12 -29.16 -21.54 -13.77
C TRP A 12 -30.17 -20.55 -14.42
N LEU A 13 -31.47 -20.74 -14.19
CA LEU A 13 -32.55 -19.85 -14.66
C LEU A 13 -32.71 -18.55 -13.83
N GLY A 14 -32.09 -18.44 -12.66
CA GLY A 14 -32.19 -17.31 -11.75
C GLY A 14 -31.19 -16.18 -12.04
N ALA A 15 -30.06 -16.48 -12.68
CA ALA A 15 -29.00 -15.51 -12.98
C ALA A 15 -29.49 -14.32 -13.83
N PRO A 16 -30.28 -14.49 -14.90
CA PRO A 16 -30.81 -13.36 -15.67
C PRO A 16 -31.67 -12.44 -14.82
N ALA A 17 -32.49 -12.99 -13.92
CA ALA A 17 -33.36 -12.21 -13.04
C ALA A 17 -32.56 -11.47 -11.96
N ALA A 18 -31.51 -12.08 -11.41
CA ALA A 18 -30.64 -11.47 -10.43
C ALA A 18 -29.85 -10.29 -11.03
N VAL A 19 -29.22 -10.48 -12.20
CA VAL A 19 -28.51 -9.42 -12.91
C VAL A 19 -29.47 -8.30 -13.32
N LEU A 20 -30.64 -8.64 -13.87
CA LEU A 20 -31.65 -7.64 -14.24
C LEU A 20 -32.13 -6.86 -13.01
N ALA A 21 -32.37 -7.52 -11.87
CA ALA A 21 -32.77 -6.85 -10.64
C ALA A 21 -31.71 -5.88 -10.12
N ALA A 22 -30.44 -6.26 -10.17
CA ALA A 22 -29.32 -5.43 -9.75
C ALA A 22 -29.12 -4.20 -10.66
N VAL A 23 -29.30 -4.37 -11.97
CA VAL A 23 -29.03 -3.35 -12.99
C VAL A 23 -30.30 -2.53 -13.34
N ALA A 24 -31.48 -2.98 -12.92
CA ALA A 24 -32.77 -2.31 -13.19
C ALA A 24 -32.82 -0.83 -12.79
N PRO A 25 -32.27 -0.37 -11.65
CA PRO A 25 -32.26 1.05 -11.29
C PRO A 25 -31.54 1.90 -12.35
N THR A 26 -30.39 1.44 -12.82
CA THR A 26 -29.58 2.08 -13.86
C THR A 26 -30.31 2.09 -15.21
N LEU A 27 -30.89 0.95 -15.60
CA LEU A 27 -31.66 0.86 -16.86
C LEU A 27 -32.90 1.75 -16.85
N ARG A 28 -33.58 1.91 -15.70
CA ARG A 28 -34.75 2.79 -15.55
C ARG A 28 -34.38 4.26 -15.77
N ARG A 29 -33.22 4.72 -15.25
CA ARG A 29 -32.72 6.08 -15.51
C ARG A 29 -32.47 6.32 -17.01
N ARG A 30 -32.15 5.26 -17.76
CA ARG A 30 -31.83 5.30 -19.19
C ARG A 30 -32.92 4.66 -20.08
N ARG A 31 -34.18 4.73 -19.65
CA ARG A 31 -35.33 4.08 -20.35
C ARG A 31 -35.40 4.37 -21.85
N GLY A 32 -35.03 5.59 -22.29
CA GLY A 32 -35.04 5.96 -23.70
C GLY A 32 -34.04 5.15 -24.53
N ASP A 33 -32.79 5.03 -24.05
CA ASP A 33 -31.77 4.25 -24.73
C ASP A 33 -32.13 2.77 -24.80
N VAL A 34 -32.65 2.21 -23.70
CA VAL A 34 -33.10 0.82 -23.62
C VAL A 34 -34.20 0.54 -24.64
N VAL A 35 -35.22 1.40 -24.72
CA VAL A 35 -36.34 1.23 -25.66
C VAL A 35 -35.84 1.28 -27.11
N VAL A 36 -34.97 2.23 -27.46
CA VAL A 36 -34.43 2.34 -28.82
C VAL A 36 -33.56 1.13 -29.15
N THR A 37 -32.67 0.70 -28.23
CA THR A 37 -31.82 -0.47 -28.43
C THR A 37 -32.66 -1.73 -28.63
N MET A 38 -33.68 -1.95 -27.79
CA MET A 38 -34.58 -3.08 -27.96
C MET A 38 -35.39 -3.00 -29.25
N ALA A 39 -35.86 -1.82 -29.64
CA ALA A 39 -36.59 -1.64 -30.90
C ALA A 39 -35.73 -2.00 -32.12
N VAL A 40 -34.45 -1.60 -32.15
CA VAL A 40 -33.51 -1.94 -33.24
C VAL A 40 -33.21 -3.44 -33.26
N LEU A 41 -32.98 -4.06 -32.10
CA LEU A 41 -32.75 -5.50 -32.01
C LEU A 41 -33.98 -6.31 -32.45
N ILE A 42 -35.19 -5.91 -32.02
CA ILE A 42 -36.44 -6.52 -32.46
C ILE A 42 -36.63 -6.33 -33.97
N ALA A 43 -36.32 -5.16 -34.51
CA ALA A 43 -36.37 -4.90 -35.95
C ALA A 43 -35.40 -5.81 -36.72
N GLY A 44 -34.18 -6.00 -36.22
CA GLY A 44 -33.19 -6.93 -36.79
C GLY A 44 -33.72 -8.37 -36.81
N VAL A 45 -34.21 -8.88 -35.66
CA VAL A 45 -34.81 -10.21 -35.58
C VAL A 45 -36.00 -10.35 -36.54
N THR A 46 -36.86 -9.35 -36.61
CA THR A 46 -38.03 -9.35 -37.50
C THR A 46 -37.61 -9.39 -38.97
N LEU A 47 -36.57 -8.64 -39.34
CA LEU A 47 -36.04 -8.60 -40.70
C LEU A 47 -35.46 -9.96 -41.11
N SER A 48 -34.72 -10.62 -40.21
CA SER A 48 -34.19 -11.96 -40.45
C SER A 48 -35.31 -13.00 -40.67
N THR A 49 -36.47 -12.81 -40.01
CA THR A 49 -37.64 -13.71 -40.20
C THR A 49 -38.40 -13.49 -41.51
N ALA A 50 -38.13 -12.38 -42.22
CA ALA A 50 -38.73 -12.13 -43.52
C ALA A 50 -38.08 -12.98 -44.64
N VAL A 51 -36.81 -13.35 -44.49
CA VAL A 51 -36.04 -14.11 -45.49
C VAL A 51 -36.75 -15.41 -45.92
N PRO A 52 -37.19 -16.31 -45.02
CA PRO A 52 -37.92 -17.52 -45.41
C PRO A 52 -39.22 -17.24 -46.18
N LYS A 53 -39.93 -16.15 -45.87
CA LYS A 53 -41.17 -15.78 -46.58
C LYS A 53 -40.90 -15.34 -48.01
N PHE A 54 -39.85 -14.54 -48.22
CA PHE A 54 -39.45 -14.15 -49.57
C PHE A 54 -38.99 -15.36 -50.39
N VAL A 55 -38.24 -16.28 -49.78
CA VAL A 55 -37.85 -17.54 -50.43
C VAL A 55 -39.08 -18.34 -50.87
N LYS A 56 -40.12 -18.45 -50.02
CA LYS A 56 -41.40 -19.09 -50.42
C LYS A 56 -42.04 -18.39 -51.61
N ALA A 57 -42.14 -17.06 -51.58
CA ALA A 57 -42.77 -16.29 -52.64
C ALA A 57 -42.05 -16.45 -54.00
N LEU A 58 -40.72 -16.55 -53.98
CA LEU A 58 -39.89 -16.78 -55.16
C LEU A 58 -40.01 -18.22 -55.70
N LEU A 59 -40.27 -19.21 -54.83
CA LEU A 59 -40.45 -20.61 -55.24
C LEU A 59 -41.87 -20.91 -55.75
N HIS A 60 -42.89 -20.19 -55.27
CA HIS A 60 -44.31 -20.47 -55.58
C HIS A 60 -44.84 -19.71 -56.82
N HIS A 61 -44.23 -18.58 -57.20
CA HIS A 61 -44.67 -17.75 -58.33
C HIS A 61 -43.52 -17.43 -59.28
N HIS A 62 -43.82 -17.15 -60.55
CA HIS A 62 -42.85 -16.46 -61.41
C HIS A 62 -42.47 -15.14 -60.73
N PRO A 63 -41.20 -14.95 -60.36
CA PRO A 63 -40.82 -13.88 -59.44
C PRO A 63 -41.07 -12.52 -60.09
N THR A 64 -41.87 -11.69 -59.43
CA THR A 64 -42.12 -10.32 -59.89
C THR A 64 -40.93 -9.42 -59.53
N ALA A 65 -40.65 -8.39 -60.33
CA ALA A 65 -39.62 -7.40 -60.03
C ALA A 65 -39.70 -6.86 -58.57
N PRO A 66 -40.87 -6.46 -58.02
CA PRO A 66 -40.94 -5.97 -56.64
C PRO A 66 -40.61 -7.04 -55.59
N THR A 67 -40.94 -8.32 -55.81
CA THR A 67 -40.57 -9.39 -54.86
C THR A 67 -39.06 -9.64 -54.83
N ILE A 68 -38.39 -9.57 -55.98
CA ILE A 68 -36.92 -9.72 -56.07
C ILE A 68 -36.24 -8.51 -55.41
N VAL A 69 -36.68 -7.29 -55.75
CA VAL A 69 -36.12 -6.06 -55.17
C VAL A 69 -36.34 -6.03 -53.65
N GLY A 70 -37.54 -6.36 -53.18
CA GLY A 70 -37.83 -6.46 -51.75
C GLY A 70 -36.93 -7.46 -51.03
N PHE A 71 -36.71 -8.64 -51.63
CA PHE A 71 -35.81 -9.64 -51.08
C PHE A 71 -34.35 -9.16 -51.00
N LEU A 72 -33.85 -8.52 -52.06
CA LEU A 72 -32.51 -7.94 -52.09
C LEU A 72 -32.35 -6.82 -51.05
N VAL A 73 -33.38 -5.97 -50.87
CA VAL A 73 -33.38 -4.93 -49.83
C VAL A 73 -33.32 -5.55 -48.44
N VAL A 74 -34.09 -6.62 -48.17
CA VAL A 74 -34.03 -7.33 -46.88
C VAL A 74 -32.64 -7.92 -46.64
N LEU A 75 -32.07 -8.63 -47.62
CA LEU A 75 -30.73 -9.21 -47.52
C LEU A 75 -29.63 -8.15 -47.33
N ALA A 76 -29.78 -6.98 -47.96
CA ALA A 76 -28.85 -5.88 -47.80
C ALA A 76 -29.01 -5.21 -46.42
N LEU A 77 -30.23 -4.98 -45.95
CA LEU A 77 -30.53 -4.22 -44.72
C LEU A 77 -30.31 -5.04 -43.45
N ASP A 78 -30.59 -6.34 -43.46
CA ASP A 78 -30.49 -7.24 -42.31
C ASP A 78 -29.16 -7.16 -41.54
N PRO A 79 -27.97 -7.28 -42.19
CA PRO A 79 -26.71 -7.21 -41.47
C PRO A 79 -26.46 -5.82 -40.85
N PHE A 80 -26.87 -4.72 -41.49
CA PHE A 80 -26.68 -3.38 -40.94
C PHE A 80 -27.57 -3.10 -39.73
N VAL A 81 -28.82 -3.57 -39.75
CA VAL A 81 -29.75 -3.40 -38.60
C VAL A 81 -29.28 -4.24 -37.41
N ASN A 82 -28.87 -5.49 -37.64
CA ASN A 82 -28.31 -6.33 -36.58
C ASN A 82 -27.01 -5.71 -36.04
N TYR A 83 -26.10 -5.24 -36.89
CA TYR A 83 -24.89 -4.53 -36.47
C TYR A 83 -25.21 -3.30 -35.60
N ALA A 84 -26.14 -2.45 -36.05
CA ALA A 84 -26.57 -1.29 -35.29
C ALA A 84 -27.18 -1.68 -33.93
N GLY A 85 -27.96 -2.77 -33.88
CA GLY A 85 -28.52 -3.32 -32.64
C GLY A 85 -27.44 -3.77 -31.66
N HIS A 86 -26.48 -4.58 -32.12
CA HIS A 86 -25.35 -5.05 -31.30
C HIS A 86 -24.47 -3.89 -30.81
N LEU A 87 -24.14 -2.92 -31.68
CA LEU A 87 -23.36 -1.75 -31.29
C LEU A 87 -24.08 -0.91 -30.21
N ARG A 88 -25.39 -0.73 -30.35
CA ARG A 88 -26.19 -0.02 -29.33
C ARG A 88 -26.29 -0.78 -28.02
N ALA A 89 -26.36 -2.11 -28.06
CA ALA A 89 -26.35 -2.95 -26.88
C ALA A 89 -25.01 -2.86 -26.13
N ALA A 90 -23.88 -2.92 -26.85
CA ALA A 90 -22.55 -2.70 -26.29
C ALA A 90 -22.41 -1.31 -25.66
N HIS A 91 -22.87 -0.24 -26.33
CA HIS A 91 -22.88 1.11 -25.74
C HIS A 91 -23.74 1.22 -24.47
N LEU A 92 -24.87 0.51 -24.41
CA LEU A 92 -25.71 0.47 -23.22
C LEU A 92 -24.98 -0.25 -22.07
N ALA A 93 -24.32 -1.39 -22.36
CA ALA A 93 -23.53 -2.14 -21.40
C ALA A 93 -22.36 -1.29 -20.83
N LEU A 94 -21.57 -0.64 -21.69
CA LEU A 94 -20.49 0.27 -21.30
C LEU A 94 -20.97 1.39 -20.37
N ARG A 95 -22.15 1.96 -20.62
CA ARG A 95 -22.73 3.02 -19.77
C ARG A 95 -23.13 2.49 -18.39
N VAL A 96 -23.67 1.27 -18.34
CA VAL A 96 -23.95 0.59 -17.06
C VAL A 96 -22.63 0.31 -16.33
N GLY A 97 -21.63 -0.25 -17.02
CA GLY A 97 -20.30 -0.53 -16.48
C GLY A 97 -19.64 0.72 -15.89
N PHE A 98 -19.73 1.87 -16.58
CA PHE A 98 -19.24 3.15 -16.05
C PHE A 98 -19.86 3.53 -14.70
N GLU A 99 -21.19 3.41 -14.56
CA GLU A 99 -21.87 3.71 -13.28
C GLU A 99 -21.45 2.75 -12.17
N PHE A 100 -21.37 1.44 -12.46
CA PHE A 100 -20.88 0.45 -11.52
C PHE A 100 -19.42 0.70 -11.13
N ARG A 101 -18.57 1.15 -12.05
CA ARG A 101 -17.17 1.50 -11.79
C ARG A 101 -17.06 2.68 -10.84
N CYS A 102 -17.83 3.74 -11.08
CA CYS A 102 -17.88 4.91 -10.19
C CYS A 102 -18.39 4.53 -8.80
N GLN A 103 -19.42 3.68 -8.71
CA GLN A 103 -19.95 3.22 -7.44
C GLN A 103 -18.94 2.34 -6.69
N ALA A 104 -18.37 1.34 -7.35
CA ALA A 104 -17.35 0.46 -6.75
C ALA A 104 -16.14 1.26 -6.25
N PHE A 105 -15.70 2.26 -7.02
CA PHE A 105 -14.64 3.17 -6.59
C PHE A 105 -15.05 3.99 -5.36
N ALA A 106 -16.25 4.56 -5.34
CA ALA A 106 -16.76 5.31 -4.20
C ALA A 106 -16.88 4.44 -2.93
N ASP A 107 -17.33 3.20 -3.07
CA ASP A 107 -17.46 2.24 -1.97
C ASP A 107 -16.09 1.85 -1.40
N VAL A 108 -15.09 1.61 -2.26
CA VAL A 108 -13.69 1.41 -1.84
C VAL A 108 -13.16 2.63 -1.08
N MET A 109 -13.38 3.84 -1.60
CA MET A 109 -12.93 5.08 -0.97
C MET A 109 -13.64 5.41 0.35
N ALA A 110 -14.85 4.87 0.55
CA ALA A 110 -15.61 5.02 1.80
C ALA A 110 -15.24 3.97 2.87
N SER A 111 -14.48 2.93 2.50
CA SER A 111 -14.07 1.87 3.43
C SER A 111 -12.95 2.31 4.37
N SER A 112 -12.88 1.72 5.56
CA SER A 112 -11.84 2.05 6.54
C SER A 112 -10.45 1.63 6.04
N PRO A 113 -9.37 2.42 6.28
CA PRO A 113 -8.00 2.02 5.94
C PRO A 113 -7.59 0.66 6.53
N ALA A 114 -8.07 0.33 7.74
CA ALA A 114 -7.84 -0.98 8.37
C ALA A 114 -8.53 -2.16 7.66
N ALA A 115 -9.59 -1.89 6.89
CA ALA A 115 -10.26 -2.91 6.08
C ALA A 115 -9.51 -3.18 4.76
N VAL A 116 -8.59 -2.29 4.35
CA VAL A 116 -7.83 -2.40 3.09
C VAL A 116 -6.38 -2.81 3.37
N ASP A 117 -6.17 -4.04 3.83
CA ASP A 117 -4.82 -4.64 3.91
C ASP A 117 -4.25 -4.91 2.49
N SER A 118 -2.95 -5.18 2.39
CA SER A 118 -2.22 -5.54 1.16
C SER A 118 -2.90 -6.62 0.32
N SER A 119 -3.48 -7.65 0.94
CA SER A 119 -4.29 -8.69 0.28
C SER A 119 -5.60 -8.13 -0.30
N THR A 120 -6.18 -7.12 0.35
CA THR A 120 -7.43 -6.45 -0.03
C THR A 120 -7.22 -5.43 -1.15
N ARG A 121 -6.02 -4.86 -1.31
CA ARG A 121 -5.72 -3.92 -2.41
C ARG A 121 -5.85 -4.58 -3.79
N THR A 122 -5.27 -5.77 -3.95
CA THR A 122 -5.37 -6.53 -5.21
C THR A 122 -6.82 -6.91 -5.50
N THR A 123 -7.56 -7.30 -4.47
CA THR A 123 -9.01 -7.57 -4.58
C THR A 123 -9.81 -6.32 -4.91
N ALA A 124 -9.50 -5.16 -4.32
CA ALA A 124 -10.17 -3.89 -4.63
C ALA A 124 -9.94 -3.46 -6.09
N ILE A 125 -8.71 -3.61 -6.60
CA ILE A 125 -8.39 -3.35 -8.02
C ILE A 125 -9.15 -4.32 -8.92
N ALA A 126 -9.14 -5.62 -8.60
CA ALA A 126 -9.89 -6.63 -9.35
C ALA A 126 -11.40 -6.37 -9.32
N ASN A 127 -11.94 -5.87 -8.21
CA ASN A 127 -13.35 -5.51 -8.08
C ASN A 127 -13.71 -4.33 -9.00
N VAL A 128 -12.90 -3.28 -9.03
CA VAL A 128 -13.18 -2.06 -9.85
C VAL A 128 -12.98 -2.31 -11.35
N VAL A 129 -12.03 -3.16 -11.72
CA VAL A 129 -11.69 -3.41 -13.13
C VAL A 129 -12.36 -4.70 -13.61
N THR A 130 -11.88 -5.86 -13.15
CA THR A 130 -12.28 -7.17 -13.67
C THR A 130 -13.74 -7.51 -13.38
N ASP A 131 -14.24 -7.21 -12.19
CA ASP A 131 -15.63 -7.54 -11.84
C ASP A 131 -16.65 -6.62 -12.47
N VAL A 132 -16.35 -5.33 -12.61
CA VAL A 132 -17.19 -4.41 -13.38
C VAL A 132 -17.23 -4.82 -14.85
N ASP A 133 -16.10 -5.23 -15.44
CA ASP A 133 -16.06 -5.73 -16.82
C ASP A 133 -16.95 -6.99 -16.98
N ARG A 134 -16.98 -7.88 -15.99
CA ARG A 134 -17.90 -9.05 -16.01
C ARG A 134 -19.37 -8.62 -15.95
N VAL A 135 -19.71 -7.58 -15.17
CA VAL A 135 -21.06 -7.02 -15.15
C VAL A 135 -21.43 -6.42 -16.50
N GLU A 136 -20.52 -5.68 -17.13
CA GLU A 136 -20.68 -5.13 -18.48
C GLU A 136 -20.98 -6.23 -19.50
N HIS A 137 -20.13 -7.27 -19.56
CA HIS A 137 -20.34 -8.41 -20.46
C HIS A 137 -21.66 -9.15 -20.16
N GLY A 138 -22.08 -9.23 -18.90
CA GLY A 138 -23.37 -9.81 -18.51
C GLY A 138 -24.57 -9.00 -19.01
N VAL A 139 -24.49 -7.67 -18.96
CA VAL A 139 -25.53 -6.78 -19.50
C VAL A 139 -25.57 -6.86 -21.02
N GLU A 140 -24.41 -6.88 -21.69
CA GLU A 140 -24.33 -7.09 -23.12
C GLU A 140 -24.92 -8.45 -23.51
N ALA A 141 -24.55 -9.52 -22.80
CA ALA A 141 -25.12 -10.85 -22.96
C ALA A 141 -26.64 -10.86 -22.84
N LEU A 142 -27.20 -10.16 -21.85
CA LEU A 142 -28.65 -10.06 -21.65
C LEU A 142 -29.34 -9.40 -22.85
N VAL A 143 -28.82 -8.25 -23.28
CA VAL A 143 -29.49 -7.36 -24.24
C VAL A 143 -29.21 -7.77 -25.69
N ALA A 144 -27.97 -8.09 -26.02
CA ALA A 144 -27.53 -8.35 -27.39
C ALA A 144 -27.70 -9.82 -27.83
N TRP A 145 -27.73 -10.76 -26.87
CA TRP A 145 -27.68 -12.19 -27.18
C TRP A 145 -28.89 -12.94 -26.62
N LEU A 146 -29.14 -12.87 -25.30
CA LEU A 146 -30.21 -13.62 -24.66
C LEU A 146 -31.59 -13.18 -25.15
N ALA A 147 -31.92 -11.87 -25.06
CA ALA A 147 -33.23 -11.38 -25.45
C ALA A 147 -33.52 -11.57 -26.96
N PRO A 148 -32.62 -11.22 -27.90
CA PRO A 148 -32.84 -11.46 -29.32
C PRO A 148 -32.82 -12.94 -29.69
N GLY A 149 -31.96 -13.75 -29.05
CA GLY A 149 -31.89 -15.19 -29.23
C GLY A 149 -33.20 -15.87 -28.83
N ALA A 150 -33.71 -15.58 -27.63
CA ALA A 150 -35.00 -16.07 -27.17
C ALA A 150 -36.15 -15.63 -28.09
N LEU A 151 -36.14 -14.35 -28.53
CA LEU A 151 -37.13 -13.83 -29.46
C LEU A 151 -37.08 -14.56 -30.82
N ARG A 152 -35.88 -14.83 -31.36
CA ARG A 152 -35.70 -15.62 -32.60
C ARG A 152 -36.31 -17.00 -32.48
N VAL A 153 -36.11 -17.68 -31.36
CA VAL A 153 -36.70 -19.02 -31.11
C VAL A 153 -38.21 -18.95 -31.05
N VAL A 154 -38.77 -18.00 -30.32
CA VAL A 154 -40.23 -17.82 -30.20
C VAL A 154 -40.84 -17.51 -31.57
N ILE A 155 -40.25 -16.59 -32.33
CA ILE A 155 -40.76 -16.22 -33.65
C ILE A 155 -40.60 -17.37 -34.65
N ALA A 156 -39.46 -18.07 -34.63
CA ALA A 156 -39.23 -19.23 -35.48
C ALA A 156 -40.26 -20.34 -35.19
N LEU A 157 -40.52 -20.65 -33.92
CA LEU A 157 -41.54 -21.64 -33.53
C LEU A 157 -42.95 -21.20 -33.95
N ALA A 158 -43.30 -19.93 -33.75
CA ALA A 158 -44.59 -19.37 -34.15
C ALA A 158 -44.79 -19.46 -35.67
N PHE A 159 -43.81 -19.07 -36.47
CA PHE A 159 -43.90 -19.22 -37.92
C PHE A 159 -43.91 -20.69 -38.33
N LEU A 160 -43.02 -21.51 -37.80
CA LEU A 160 -42.95 -22.94 -38.11
C LEU A 160 -44.29 -23.64 -37.83
N SER A 161 -45.02 -23.25 -36.77
CA SER A 161 -46.34 -23.80 -36.48
C SER A 161 -47.38 -23.56 -37.57
N ASN A 162 -47.26 -22.45 -38.32
CA ASN A 162 -48.10 -22.13 -39.45
C ASN A 162 -47.71 -22.87 -40.75
N PHE A 163 -46.46 -23.36 -40.85
CA PHE A 163 -46.00 -24.17 -41.99
C PHE A 163 -46.23 -25.67 -41.75
N SER A 164 -45.83 -26.16 -40.59
CA SER A 164 -45.97 -27.56 -40.19
C SER A 164 -46.06 -27.66 -38.66
N ALA A 165 -47.25 -27.97 -38.16
CA ALA A 165 -47.49 -28.15 -36.72
C ALA A 165 -46.62 -29.28 -36.12
N THR A 166 -46.35 -30.33 -36.88
CA THR A 166 -45.47 -31.45 -36.50
C THR A 166 -44.01 -31.03 -36.42
N ALA A 167 -43.51 -30.24 -37.37
CA ALA A 167 -42.16 -29.68 -37.31
C ALA A 167 -41.99 -28.72 -36.13
N ALA A 168 -42.98 -27.89 -35.86
CA ALA A 168 -43.00 -27.00 -34.70
C ALA A 168 -42.98 -27.78 -33.39
N LEU A 169 -43.77 -28.86 -33.27
CA LEU A 169 -43.79 -29.70 -32.07
C LEU A 169 -42.46 -30.42 -31.84
N LEU A 170 -41.81 -30.90 -32.91
CA LEU A 170 -40.46 -31.46 -32.82
C LEU A 170 -39.42 -30.43 -32.35
N MET A 171 -39.44 -29.23 -32.94
CA MET A 171 -38.52 -28.18 -32.52
C MET A 171 -38.79 -27.76 -31.07
N ALA A 172 -40.07 -27.66 -30.68
CA ALA A 172 -40.46 -27.40 -29.29
C ALA A 172 -39.99 -28.51 -28.33
N ALA A 173 -39.93 -29.77 -28.77
CA ALA A 173 -39.38 -30.88 -27.99
C ALA A 173 -37.84 -30.89 -27.97
N ALA A 174 -37.17 -30.37 -29.01
CA ALA A 174 -35.72 -30.24 -29.06
C ALA A 174 -35.20 -29.14 -28.11
N ILE A 175 -35.98 -28.09 -27.84
CA ILE A 175 -35.61 -27.01 -26.92
C ILE A 175 -35.35 -27.52 -25.48
N PRO A 176 -36.25 -28.25 -24.80
CA PRO A 176 -35.97 -28.76 -23.45
C PRO A 176 -34.82 -29.77 -23.46
N LEU A 177 -34.68 -30.59 -24.50
CA LEU A 177 -33.52 -31.47 -24.64
C LEU A 177 -32.22 -30.64 -24.69
N PHE A 178 -32.19 -29.59 -25.51
CA PHE A 178 -31.07 -28.65 -25.58
C PHE A 178 -30.77 -28.02 -24.22
N LEU A 179 -31.77 -27.44 -23.56
CA LEU A 179 -31.60 -26.79 -22.25
C LEU A 179 -31.12 -27.76 -21.17
N THR A 180 -31.53 -29.04 -21.21
CA THR A 180 -31.06 -30.05 -20.25
C THR A 180 -29.61 -30.48 -20.49
N VAL A 181 -29.19 -30.65 -21.75
CA VAL A 181 -27.79 -30.91 -22.12
C VAL A 181 -26.92 -29.74 -21.68
N GLU A 182 -27.37 -28.52 -21.98
CA GLU A 182 -26.70 -27.27 -21.64
C GLU A 182 -26.54 -27.11 -20.12
N ALA A 183 -27.62 -27.23 -19.35
CA ALA A 183 -27.59 -27.07 -17.90
C ALA A 183 -26.64 -28.06 -17.21
N ARG A 184 -26.56 -29.30 -17.72
CA ARG A 184 -25.70 -30.35 -17.12
C ARG A 184 -24.22 -30.13 -17.39
N LEU A 185 -23.86 -29.60 -18.56
CA LEU A 185 -22.47 -29.34 -18.96
C LEU A 185 -21.98 -27.98 -18.47
N SER A 186 -22.85 -26.96 -18.50
CA SER A 186 -22.53 -25.59 -18.11
C SER A 186 -22.03 -25.47 -16.68
N GLY A 187 -22.65 -26.17 -15.71
CA GLY A 187 -22.20 -26.13 -14.31
C GLY A 187 -20.77 -26.66 -14.12
N ARG A 188 -20.37 -27.70 -14.88
CA ARG A 188 -18.99 -28.21 -14.86
C ARG A 188 -18.01 -27.23 -15.50
N LEU A 189 -18.43 -26.56 -16.56
CA LEU A 189 -17.63 -25.55 -17.24
C LEU A 189 -17.40 -24.31 -16.35
N VAL A 190 -18.43 -23.83 -15.64
CA VAL A 190 -18.29 -22.72 -14.68
C VAL A 190 -17.32 -23.07 -13.56
N ALA A 191 -17.39 -24.29 -13.01
CA ALA A 191 -16.42 -24.74 -12.01
C ALA A 191 -14.99 -24.83 -12.58
N ALA A 192 -14.84 -25.27 -13.83
CA ALA A 192 -13.54 -25.31 -14.52
C ALA A 192 -13.00 -23.91 -14.83
N ASP A 193 -13.85 -22.95 -15.21
CA ASP A 193 -13.48 -21.55 -15.40
C ASP A 193 -12.98 -20.92 -14.08
N ALA A 194 -13.68 -21.20 -12.97
CA ALA A 194 -13.27 -20.74 -11.64
C ALA A 194 -11.90 -21.33 -11.22
N SER A 195 -11.71 -22.64 -11.39
CA SER A 195 -10.43 -23.31 -11.10
C SER A 195 -9.29 -22.80 -11.99
N ARG A 196 -9.56 -22.55 -13.29
CA ARG A 196 -8.57 -21.93 -14.18
C ARG A 196 -8.18 -20.54 -13.69
N GLN A 197 -9.16 -19.73 -13.27
CA GLN A 197 -8.90 -18.38 -12.81
C GLN A 197 -8.01 -18.38 -11.56
N GLU A 198 -8.29 -19.26 -10.59
CA GLU A 198 -7.49 -19.41 -9.38
C GLU A 198 -6.01 -19.74 -9.69
N VAL A 199 -5.78 -20.67 -10.63
CA VAL A 199 -4.41 -21.02 -11.07
C VAL A 199 -3.75 -19.87 -11.83
N ALA A 200 -4.50 -19.15 -12.68
CA ALA A 200 -3.99 -18.00 -13.42
C ALA A 200 -3.57 -16.86 -12.47
N ASP A 201 -4.37 -16.60 -11.44
CA ASP A 201 -4.06 -15.61 -10.41
C ASP A 201 -2.78 -15.99 -9.64
N GLY A 202 -2.60 -17.29 -9.34
CA GLY A 202 -1.35 -17.80 -8.74
C GLY A 202 -0.11 -17.64 -9.64
N VAL A 203 -0.26 -17.80 -10.96
CA VAL A 203 0.81 -17.52 -11.94
C VAL A 203 1.13 -16.03 -11.98
N ALA A 204 0.11 -15.16 -12.00
CA ALA A 204 0.29 -13.71 -11.97
C ALA A 204 1.02 -13.26 -10.69
N ALA A 205 0.63 -13.79 -9.53
CA ALA A 205 1.32 -13.53 -8.27
C ALA A 205 2.79 -13.99 -8.29
N THR A 206 3.08 -15.13 -8.92
CA THR A 206 4.46 -15.61 -9.09
C THR A 206 5.30 -14.66 -9.95
N VAL A 207 4.71 -14.09 -11.01
CA VAL A 207 5.38 -13.08 -11.85
C VAL A 207 5.64 -11.81 -11.05
N ASP A 208 4.64 -11.33 -10.32
CA ASP A 208 4.75 -10.13 -9.49
C ASP A 208 5.86 -10.27 -8.43
N GLU A 209 5.85 -11.35 -7.66
CA GLU A 209 6.89 -11.67 -6.67
C GLU A 209 8.29 -11.75 -7.31
N SER A 210 8.39 -12.35 -8.51
CA SER A 210 9.67 -12.45 -9.23
C SER A 210 10.19 -11.09 -9.72
N LEU A 211 9.29 -10.18 -10.12
CA LEU A 211 9.65 -8.83 -10.54
C LEU A 211 10.07 -7.96 -9.35
N VAL A 212 9.35 -8.05 -8.23
CA VAL A 212 9.71 -7.38 -6.97
C VAL A 212 11.07 -7.89 -6.47
N ALA A 213 11.31 -9.19 -6.53
CA ALA A 213 12.57 -9.80 -6.10
C ALA A 213 13.70 -9.71 -7.15
N LEU A 214 13.47 -9.10 -8.32
CA LEU A 214 14.41 -9.11 -9.44
C LEU A 214 15.81 -8.54 -9.12
N PRO A 215 15.95 -7.40 -8.38
CA PRO A 215 17.27 -6.87 -8.03
C PRO A 215 18.06 -7.84 -7.15
N SER A 216 17.43 -8.36 -6.09
CA SER A 216 18.03 -9.32 -5.16
C SER A 216 18.30 -10.66 -5.85
N GLY A 217 17.39 -11.13 -6.69
CA GLY A 217 17.52 -12.37 -7.44
C GLY A 217 18.62 -12.32 -8.50
N ARG A 218 18.89 -11.17 -9.12
CA ARG A 218 20.09 -10.98 -9.96
C ARG A 218 21.37 -11.05 -9.14
N GLY A 219 21.40 -10.39 -7.98
CA GLY A 219 22.54 -10.45 -7.07
C GLY A 219 22.86 -11.85 -6.54
N LEU A 220 21.81 -12.65 -6.30
CA LEU A 220 21.91 -14.03 -5.77
C LEU A 220 21.98 -15.11 -6.86
N GLY A 221 21.92 -14.76 -8.15
CA GLY A 221 21.94 -15.73 -9.26
C GLY A 221 20.68 -16.61 -9.37
N LEU A 222 19.53 -16.13 -8.86
CA LEU A 222 18.27 -16.89 -8.78
C LEU A 222 17.40 -16.83 -10.04
N LEU A 223 17.81 -16.13 -11.10
CA LEU A 223 17.04 -16.03 -12.35
C LEU A 223 16.58 -17.40 -12.91
N PRO A 224 17.41 -18.46 -12.95
CA PRO A 224 16.96 -19.77 -13.40
C PRO A 224 15.91 -20.41 -12.47
N TRP A 225 15.95 -20.09 -11.16
CA TRP A 225 14.97 -20.57 -10.20
C TRP A 225 13.60 -19.90 -10.41
N PHE A 226 13.56 -18.57 -10.61
CA PHE A 226 12.33 -17.87 -11.00
C PHE A 226 11.73 -18.44 -12.29
N GLY A 227 12.59 -18.68 -13.30
CA GLY A 227 12.17 -19.30 -14.56
C GLY A 227 11.51 -20.66 -14.35
N ARG A 228 12.12 -21.57 -13.57
CA ARG A 228 11.53 -22.88 -13.27
C ARG A 228 10.20 -22.77 -12.52
N ARG A 229 10.10 -21.88 -11.53
CA ARG A 229 8.86 -21.67 -10.76
C ARG A 229 7.72 -21.21 -11.67
N LEU A 230 7.98 -20.28 -12.58
CA LEU A 230 7.02 -19.83 -13.58
C LEU A 230 6.61 -20.98 -14.52
N THR A 231 7.57 -21.77 -15.02
CA THR A 231 7.28 -22.89 -15.93
C THR A 231 6.36 -23.94 -15.29
N VAL A 232 6.55 -24.24 -13.99
CA VAL A 232 5.66 -25.17 -13.26
C VAL A 232 4.24 -24.61 -13.18
N GLY A 233 4.09 -23.33 -12.81
CA GLY A 233 2.77 -22.68 -12.76
C GLY A 233 2.09 -22.61 -14.14
N ALA A 234 2.85 -22.27 -15.18
CA ALA A 234 2.36 -22.20 -16.56
C ALA A 234 1.89 -23.56 -17.08
N HIS A 235 2.62 -24.64 -16.81
CA HIS A 235 2.17 -25.99 -17.19
C HIS A 235 0.88 -26.40 -16.48
N HIS A 236 0.76 -26.09 -15.18
CA HIS A 236 -0.48 -26.37 -14.46
C HIS A 236 -1.66 -25.56 -15.01
N LEU A 237 -1.43 -24.29 -15.35
CA LEU A 237 -2.41 -23.45 -16.02
C LEU A 237 -2.84 -24.03 -17.37
N ASP A 238 -1.90 -24.54 -18.17
CA ASP A 238 -2.18 -25.17 -19.46
C ASP A 238 -3.05 -26.44 -19.30
N GLU A 239 -2.77 -27.29 -18.32
CA GLU A 239 -3.54 -28.50 -18.03
C GLU A 239 -5.00 -28.18 -17.68
N VAL A 240 -5.21 -27.25 -16.74
CA VAL A 240 -6.55 -26.81 -16.32
C VAL A 240 -7.26 -26.09 -17.47
N SER A 241 -6.52 -25.30 -18.25
CA SER A 241 -7.02 -24.62 -19.45
C SER A 241 -7.50 -25.60 -20.50
N LEU A 242 -6.80 -26.70 -20.72
CA LEU A 242 -7.16 -27.70 -21.70
C LEU A 242 -8.42 -28.47 -21.28
N GLU A 243 -8.57 -28.77 -19.99
CA GLU A 243 -9.80 -29.40 -19.46
C GLU A 243 -11.02 -28.47 -19.62
N ARG A 244 -10.87 -27.17 -19.35
CA ARG A 244 -11.90 -26.16 -19.62
C ARG A 244 -12.29 -26.11 -21.10
N HIS A 245 -11.31 -26.09 -22.02
CA HIS A 245 -11.59 -26.08 -23.47
C HIS A 245 -12.22 -27.40 -23.95
N ARG A 246 -11.89 -28.54 -23.35
CA ARG A 246 -12.56 -29.82 -23.63
C ARG A 246 -14.04 -29.74 -23.26
N LEU A 247 -14.37 -29.21 -22.09
CA LEU A 247 -15.76 -29.02 -21.66
C LEU A 247 -16.52 -28.04 -22.57
N GLU A 248 -15.89 -26.92 -22.95
CA GLU A 248 -16.47 -25.96 -23.91
C GLU A 248 -16.70 -26.59 -25.30
N SER A 249 -15.75 -27.38 -25.79
CA SER A 249 -15.89 -28.09 -27.07
C SER A 249 -16.99 -29.16 -27.03
N GLN A 250 -17.12 -29.88 -25.92
CA GLN A 250 -18.20 -30.85 -25.71
C GLN A 250 -19.57 -30.16 -25.71
N LEU A 251 -19.66 -28.95 -25.15
CA LEU A 251 -20.87 -28.16 -25.11
C LEU A 251 -21.27 -27.68 -26.52
N HIS A 252 -20.33 -27.15 -27.30
CA HIS A 252 -20.56 -26.80 -28.71
C HIS A 252 -20.96 -28.02 -29.54
N LEU A 253 -20.30 -29.17 -29.34
CA LEU A 253 -20.64 -30.41 -30.02
C LEU A 253 -22.06 -30.87 -29.67
N GLY A 254 -22.43 -30.86 -28.38
CA GLY A 254 -23.77 -31.23 -27.91
C GLY A 254 -24.84 -30.34 -28.52
N THR A 255 -24.62 -29.02 -28.52
CA THR A 255 -25.49 -28.03 -29.18
C THR A 255 -25.69 -28.36 -30.66
N ARG A 256 -24.59 -28.61 -31.38
CA ARG A 256 -24.63 -28.89 -32.82
C ARG A 256 -25.32 -30.21 -33.14
N ILE A 257 -25.15 -31.24 -32.31
CA ILE A 257 -25.86 -32.52 -32.48
C ILE A 257 -27.37 -32.33 -32.30
N VAL A 258 -27.82 -31.62 -31.27
CA VAL A 258 -29.25 -31.36 -31.06
C VAL A 258 -29.83 -30.54 -32.22
N ALA A 259 -29.10 -29.54 -32.70
CA ALA A 259 -29.46 -28.76 -33.87
C ALA A 259 -29.61 -29.63 -35.13
N LEU A 260 -28.63 -30.48 -35.42
CA LEU A 260 -28.65 -31.39 -36.58
C LEU A 260 -29.76 -32.44 -36.49
N LEU A 261 -30.03 -32.98 -35.29
CA LEU A 261 -31.15 -33.89 -35.07
C LEU A 261 -32.49 -33.20 -35.27
N GLY A 262 -32.63 -31.95 -34.81
CA GLY A 262 -33.80 -31.12 -35.08
C GLY A 262 -34.01 -30.88 -36.56
N LEU A 263 -32.95 -30.48 -37.28
CA LEU A 263 -32.98 -30.29 -38.73
C LEU A 263 -33.33 -31.59 -39.46
N ALA A 264 -32.68 -32.71 -39.13
CA ALA A 264 -32.94 -34.02 -39.74
C ALA A 264 -34.38 -34.52 -39.46
N GLY A 265 -34.89 -34.29 -38.26
CA GLY A 265 -36.27 -34.62 -37.91
C GLY A 265 -37.27 -33.83 -38.74
N VAL A 266 -37.07 -32.51 -38.86
CA VAL A 266 -37.95 -31.64 -39.64
C VAL A 266 -37.85 -31.91 -41.14
N THR A 267 -36.66 -32.16 -41.69
CA THR A 267 -36.50 -32.54 -43.10
C THR A 267 -37.21 -33.85 -43.43
N ALA A 268 -37.02 -34.89 -42.61
CA ALA A 268 -37.61 -36.21 -42.83
C ALA A 268 -39.15 -36.16 -42.76
N LEU A 269 -39.71 -35.46 -41.77
CA LEU A 269 -41.16 -35.26 -41.67
C LEU A 269 -41.71 -34.34 -42.74
N GLY A 270 -41.00 -33.28 -43.09
CA GLY A 270 -41.37 -32.38 -44.18
C GLY A 270 -41.45 -33.12 -45.51
N ALA A 271 -40.46 -33.98 -45.80
CA ALA A 271 -40.43 -34.83 -46.99
C ALA A 271 -41.53 -35.91 -46.98
N TRP A 272 -41.96 -36.38 -45.80
CA TRP A 272 -43.03 -37.38 -45.70
C TRP A 272 -44.43 -36.76 -45.80
N GLN A 273 -44.61 -35.50 -45.37
CA GLN A 273 -45.91 -34.84 -45.31
C GLN A 273 -46.22 -33.95 -46.52
N HIS A 274 -45.20 -33.43 -47.22
CA HIS A 274 -45.37 -32.49 -48.32
C HIS A 274 -44.76 -33.03 -49.61
N ASP A 275 -45.55 -33.07 -50.69
CA ASP A 275 -45.10 -33.51 -52.01
C ASP A 275 -44.22 -32.47 -52.76
N GLY A 276 -44.00 -31.28 -52.18
CA GLY A 276 -43.36 -30.14 -52.86
C GLY A 276 -42.30 -29.38 -52.04
N VAL A 277 -41.28 -28.87 -52.74
CA VAL A 277 -40.12 -28.15 -52.15
C VAL A 277 -40.48 -26.73 -51.66
N THR A 278 -41.61 -26.17 -52.12
CA THR A 278 -42.03 -24.78 -51.88
C THR A 278 -42.29 -24.45 -50.40
N ASP A 279 -42.78 -25.41 -49.61
CA ASP A 279 -43.04 -25.26 -48.18
C ASP A 279 -41.91 -25.83 -47.31
N LEU A 280 -41.19 -26.83 -47.85
CA LEU A 280 -40.06 -27.45 -47.17
C LEU A 280 -38.91 -26.46 -46.96
N VAL A 281 -38.50 -25.73 -48.00
CA VAL A 281 -37.33 -24.83 -47.91
C VAL A 281 -37.53 -23.71 -46.86
N PRO A 282 -38.65 -22.95 -46.86
CA PRO A 282 -38.91 -21.97 -45.80
C PRO A 282 -38.96 -22.57 -44.40
N ALA A 283 -39.56 -23.76 -44.24
CA ALA A 283 -39.61 -24.45 -42.95
C ALA A 283 -38.20 -24.78 -42.44
N LEU A 284 -37.31 -25.25 -43.31
CA LEU A 284 -35.90 -25.50 -42.96
C LEU A 284 -35.15 -24.23 -42.58
N LEU A 285 -35.42 -23.10 -43.25
CA LEU A 285 -34.82 -21.82 -42.88
C LEU A 285 -35.32 -21.30 -41.52
N TYR A 286 -36.59 -21.57 -41.15
CA TYR A 286 -37.06 -21.27 -39.79
C TYR A 286 -36.46 -22.19 -38.73
N VAL A 287 -36.21 -23.47 -39.04
CA VAL A 287 -35.46 -24.37 -38.15
C VAL A 287 -34.04 -23.85 -37.95
N GLU A 288 -33.35 -23.45 -39.01
CA GLU A 288 -32.02 -22.84 -38.92
C GLU A 288 -32.05 -21.56 -38.07
N LEU A 289 -33.06 -20.71 -38.24
CA LEU A 289 -33.22 -19.51 -37.43
C LEU A 289 -33.42 -19.82 -35.93
N ALA A 290 -34.16 -20.88 -35.61
CA ALA A 290 -34.31 -21.35 -34.23
C ALA A 290 -32.99 -21.88 -33.67
N ILE A 291 -32.23 -22.64 -34.47
CA ILE A 291 -30.91 -23.17 -34.12
C ILE A 291 -29.93 -22.04 -33.80
N VAL A 292 -29.83 -21.01 -34.65
CA VAL A 292 -28.99 -19.84 -34.40
C VAL A 292 -29.38 -19.12 -33.10
N GLY A 293 -30.69 -19.05 -32.79
CA GLY A 293 -31.17 -18.55 -31.51
C GLY A 293 -30.69 -19.40 -30.33
N LEU A 294 -30.81 -20.73 -30.42
CA LEU A 294 -30.36 -21.67 -29.37
C LEU A 294 -28.84 -21.61 -29.17
N GLU A 295 -28.05 -21.58 -30.25
CA GLU A 295 -26.58 -21.54 -30.22
C GLU A 295 -26.03 -20.29 -29.50
N SER A 296 -26.81 -19.20 -29.42
CA SER A 296 -26.42 -17.98 -28.70
C SER A 296 -26.66 -18.01 -27.19
N LEU A 297 -27.55 -18.88 -26.70
CA LEU A 297 -27.94 -18.94 -25.29
C LEU A 297 -26.80 -19.39 -24.35
N PRO A 298 -25.97 -20.41 -24.69
CA PRO A 298 -24.88 -20.88 -23.85
C PRO A 298 -23.90 -19.80 -23.40
N ALA A 299 -23.39 -19.02 -24.35
CA ALA A 299 -22.44 -17.96 -24.07
C ALA A 299 -23.09 -16.84 -23.25
N ALA A 300 -24.33 -16.46 -23.58
CA ALA A 300 -25.05 -15.42 -22.88
C ALA A 300 -25.36 -15.79 -21.41
N LEU A 301 -25.77 -17.04 -21.18
CA LEU A 301 -26.08 -17.52 -19.82
C LEU A 301 -24.82 -17.63 -18.96
N ARG A 302 -23.68 -18.03 -19.54
CA ARG A 302 -22.39 -18.01 -18.84
C ARG A 302 -21.97 -16.60 -18.42
N ALA A 303 -22.04 -15.64 -19.34
CA ALA A 303 -21.72 -14.24 -19.03
C ALA A 303 -22.62 -13.69 -17.91
N LEU A 304 -23.91 -14.05 -17.91
CA LEU A 304 -24.84 -13.67 -16.85
C LEU A 304 -24.51 -14.30 -15.49
N GLN A 305 -24.09 -15.56 -15.46
CA GLN A 305 -23.64 -16.20 -14.21
C GLN A 305 -22.37 -15.56 -13.65
N GLN A 306 -21.41 -15.24 -14.52
CA GLN A 306 -20.19 -14.54 -14.12
C GLN A 306 -20.51 -13.14 -13.58
N ALA A 307 -21.42 -12.42 -14.24
CA ALA A 307 -21.91 -11.12 -13.78
C ALA A 307 -22.63 -11.22 -12.43
N GLU A 308 -23.48 -12.24 -12.21
CA GLU A 308 -24.15 -12.46 -10.92
C GLU A 308 -23.13 -12.68 -9.79
N ALA A 309 -22.10 -13.50 -10.03
CA ALA A 309 -21.03 -13.74 -9.06
C ALA A 309 -20.23 -12.46 -8.75
N SER A 310 -19.93 -11.64 -9.77
CA SER A 310 -19.27 -10.34 -9.61
C SER A 310 -20.13 -9.33 -8.85
N ILE A 311 -21.44 -9.24 -9.14
CA ILE A 311 -22.38 -8.40 -8.38
C ILE A 311 -22.42 -8.82 -6.92
N GLY A 312 -22.41 -10.12 -6.63
CA GLY A 312 -22.32 -10.65 -5.27
C GLY A 312 -21.08 -10.19 -4.52
N ARG A 313 -19.90 -10.15 -5.19
CA ARG A 313 -18.66 -9.62 -4.60
C ARG A 313 -18.72 -8.11 -4.38
N LEU A 314 -19.17 -7.36 -5.38
CA LEU A 314 -19.31 -5.89 -5.28
C LEU A 314 -20.25 -5.48 -4.15
N GLY A 315 -21.35 -6.20 -3.93
CA GLY A 315 -22.30 -5.91 -2.84
C GLY A 315 -21.87 -6.39 -1.45
N GLY A 316 -21.01 -7.40 -1.37
CA GLY A 316 -20.59 -8.03 -0.10
C GLY A 316 -19.37 -7.38 0.55
N THR A 317 -18.44 -6.81 -0.20
CA THR A 317 -17.11 -6.45 0.33
C THR A 317 -17.06 -5.11 1.08
N PHE A 318 -17.98 -4.17 0.85
CA PHE A 318 -17.89 -2.81 1.42
C PHE A 318 -19.08 -2.38 2.31
N ALA A 319 -20.20 -3.10 2.25
CA ALA A 319 -21.38 -2.77 3.07
C ALA A 319 -21.18 -3.10 4.56
N GLU A 320 -20.32 -4.07 4.89
CA GLU A 320 -20.14 -4.56 6.26
C GLU A 320 -19.22 -3.66 7.11
N SER A 321 -18.35 -2.86 6.48
CA SER A 321 -17.40 -1.97 7.20
C SER A 321 -18.01 -0.64 7.67
N VAL A 322 -19.15 -0.21 7.12
CA VAL A 322 -19.73 1.12 7.42
C VAL A 322 -20.65 1.09 8.64
N LEU A 323 -21.16 -0.08 9.02
CA LEU A 323 -22.21 -0.22 10.04
C LEU A 323 -21.72 -0.21 11.50
N ASP A 324 -20.43 -0.39 11.75
CA ASP A 324 -19.89 -0.48 13.13
C ASP A 324 -19.44 0.88 13.73
N ALA A 325 -19.58 1.98 12.99
CA ALA A 325 -19.27 3.33 13.49
C ALA A 325 -20.43 3.99 14.28
N SER A 326 -21.51 3.25 14.56
CA SER A 326 -22.66 3.75 15.34
C SER A 326 -22.43 3.70 16.85
N VAL A 327 -21.33 4.31 17.32
CA VAL A 327 -21.19 4.66 18.75
C VAL A 327 -22.11 5.84 19.03
N THR A 328 -23.11 5.56 19.88
CA THR A 328 -24.12 6.43 20.50
C THR A 328 -23.82 7.93 20.47
N ARG A 329 -24.73 8.70 19.85
CA ARG A 329 -24.90 10.15 20.09
C ARG A 329 -25.02 10.40 21.60
N HIS A 330 -24.06 11.10 22.18
CA HIS A 330 -24.36 12.05 23.25
C HIS A 330 -24.64 13.38 22.57
N ASP A 331 -25.93 13.68 22.39
CA ASP A 331 -26.40 15.00 22.01
C ASP A 331 -26.16 15.93 23.22
N ASP A 332 -25.11 16.74 23.14
CA ASP A 332 -24.98 18.06 23.81
C ASP A 332 -23.75 18.76 23.19
N VAL A 333 -23.92 19.30 21.97
CA VAL A 333 -22.91 20.14 21.33
C VAL A 333 -23.11 21.57 21.81
N ALA A 334 -22.24 22.01 22.72
CA ALA A 334 -22.02 23.43 22.95
C ALA A 334 -21.29 24.00 21.73
N GLU A 335 -21.98 24.88 21.01
CA GLU A 335 -21.43 25.71 19.94
C GLU A 335 -20.30 26.57 20.54
N CYS A 336 -19.05 26.24 20.21
CA CYS A 336 -17.88 26.99 20.69
C CYS A 336 -17.56 28.10 19.69
N ASP A 337 -17.37 29.30 20.23
CA ASP A 337 -17.18 30.58 19.56
C ASP A 337 -16.02 30.54 18.53
N PRO A 338 -16.19 30.99 17.26
CA PRO A 338 -15.14 30.95 16.23
C PRO A 338 -13.95 31.90 16.48
N ASP A 339 -13.95 32.67 17.57
CA ASP A 339 -13.12 33.88 17.70
C ASP A 339 -11.81 33.74 18.51
N THR A 340 -11.30 32.53 18.76
CA THR A 340 -9.94 32.40 19.31
C THR A 340 -8.89 32.48 18.20
N THR A 341 -8.36 33.69 17.98
CA THR A 341 -7.21 34.05 17.13
C THR A 341 -5.85 33.49 17.61
N THR A 342 -5.86 32.41 18.38
CA THR A 342 -4.65 31.66 18.75
C THR A 342 -4.62 30.39 17.90
N ASN A 343 -3.61 30.22 17.05
CA ASN A 343 -3.39 29.04 16.20
C ASN A 343 -3.23 27.71 16.98
N GLY A 344 -3.25 27.76 18.31
CA GLY A 344 -3.08 26.61 19.17
C GLY A 344 -4.39 25.89 19.49
N ALA A 345 -4.57 24.68 18.97
CA ALA A 345 -5.62 23.77 19.46
C ALA A 345 -5.21 23.07 20.76
N ARG A 346 -6.19 22.70 21.57
CA ARG A 346 -6.01 21.79 22.71
C ARG A 346 -6.19 20.35 22.24
N LEU A 347 -5.10 19.59 22.17
CA LEU A 347 -5.11 18.17 21.81
C LEU A 347 -5.12 17.32 23.09
N GLN A 348 -6.15 16.51 23.25
CA GLN A 348 -6.32 15.60 24.38
C GLN A 348 -6.37 14.16 23.89
N LEU A 349 -5.60 13.29 24.52
CA LEU A 349 -5.53 11.87 24.20
C LEU A 349 -6.09 11.07 25.38
N VAL A 350 -6.80 9.99 25.11
CA VAL A 350 -7.33 9.06 26.11
C VAL A 350 -6.77 7.69 25.81
N ASP A 351 -5.99 7.16 26.75
CA ASP A 351 -5.36 5.84 26.59
C ASP A 351 -6.38 4.70 26.75
N PRO A 352 -6.02 3.43 26.47
CA PRO A 352 -6.93 2.28 26.61
C PRO A 352 -7.51 2.08 28.01
N THR A 353 -6.88 2.66 29.04
CA THR A 353 -7.33 2.58 30.44
C THR A 353 -8.27 3.71 30.83
N GLY A 354 -8.49 4.68 29.94
CA GLY A 354 -9.32 5.87 30.17
C GLY A 354 -8.55 7.05 30.77
N THR A 355 -7.22 7.02 30.78
CA THR A 355 -6.39 8.11 31.32
C THR A 355 -6.30 9.23 30.29
N LEU A 356 -6.63 10.46 30.72
CA LEU A 356 -6.54 11.67 29.90
C LEU A 356 -5.12 12.24 29.90
N ILE A 357 -4.58 12.50 28.72
CA ILE A 357 -3.26 13.09 28.46
C ILE A 357 -3.47 14.38 27.67
N ASP A 358 -3.07 15.52 28.25
CA ASP A 358 -3.20 16.83 27.61
C ASP A 358 -1.87 17.18 26.93
N VAL A 359 -1.90 17.37 25.61
CA VAL A 359 -0.72 17.72 24.81
C VAL A 359 -0.64 19.25 24.72
N PRO A 360 0.47 19.87 25.14
CA PRO A 360 0.65 21.30 25.04
C PRO A 360 0.53 21.79 23.60
N SER A 361 -0.18 22.90 23.43
CA SER A 361 -0.39 23.47 22.11
C SER A 361 0.92 23.99 21.50
N GLY A 362 1.08 23.78 20.20
CA GLY A 362 2.27 24.17 19.47
C GLY A 362 3.50 23.29 19.73
N ALA A 363 3.40 22.22 20.52
CA ALA A 363 4.53 21.33 20.84
C ALA A 363 4.92 20.42 19.67
N TRP A 364 6.22 20.09 19.59
CA TRP A 364 6.69 18.93 18.82
C TRP A 364 6.73 17.69 19.71
N VAL A 365 5.88 16.72 19.40
CA VAL A 365 5.78 15.46 20.15
C VAL A 365 6.28 14.30 19.28
N VAL A 366 7.25 13.53 19.78
CA VAL A 366 7.67 12.28 19.14
C VAL A 366 6.91 11.11 19.74
N VAL A 367 6.26 10.31 18.89
CA VAL A 367 5.50 9.13 19.28
C VAL A 367 6.38 7.90 19.15
N VAL A 368 6.54 7.16 20.26
CA VAL A 368 7.37 5.94 20.35
C VAL A 368 6.48 4.78 20.79
N ASP A 369 6.53 3.65 20.09
CA ASP A 369 5.69 2.47 20.34
C ASP A 369 6.52 1.17 20.23
N HIS A 370 6.05 0.12 20.89
CA HIS A 370 6.54 -1.25 20.76
C HIS A 370 6.02 -1.99 19.52
N ALA A 371 4.91 -1.56 18.89
CA ALA A 371 4.22 -2.34 17.87
C ALA A 371 4.70 -2.14 16.41
N GLY A 372 5.60 -1.18 16.13
CA GLY A 372 6.12 -0.91 14.78
C GLY A 372 5.56 0.34 14.10
N GLU A 373 5.99 0.58 12.85
CA GLU A 373 5.72 1.80 12.05
C GLU A 373 4.21 2.14 11.99
N GLU A 374 3.86 3.43 12.19
CA GLU A 374 2.51 4.04 12.14
C GLU A 374 1.67 4.12 13.44
N SER A 375 2.33 4.21 14.61
CA SER A 375 1.70 4.25 15.94
C SER A 375 0.76 5.42 16.23
N ALA A 376 0.72 6.45 15.39
CA ALA A 376 -0.18 7.61 15.52
C ALA A 376 -1.39 7.56 14.56
N SER A 377 -1.54 6.51 13.76
CA SER A 377 -2.62 6.34 12.76
C SER A 377 -4.03 6.27 13.37
N TRP A 378 -4.16 5.91 14.64
CA TRP A 378 -5.43 5.93 15.38
C TRP A 378 -5.97 7.37 15.58
N LEU A 379 -5.12 8.40 15.58
CA LEU A 379 -5.53 9.81 15.70
C LEU A 379 -6.45 10.24 14.56
N THR A 380 -6.27 9.65 13.38
CA THR A 380 -7.09 9.91 12.19
C THR A 380 -8.20 8.87 12.00
N GLY A 381 -8.41 7.96 12.96
CA GLY A 381 -9.35 6.85 12.84
C GLY A 381 -8.96 5.79 11.81
N ALA A 382 -7.71 5.77 11.34
CA ALA A 382 -7.24 4.80 10.34
C ALA A 382 -7.04 3.39 10.93
N VAL A 383 -6.88 3.31 12.26
CA VAL A 383 -6.79 2.09 13.05
C VAL A 383 -7.86 2.16 14.15
N PRO A 384 -8.53 1.03 14.50
CA PRO A 384 -9.60 1.04 15.50
C PRO A 384 -9.17 1.64 16.85
N PRO A 385 -10.11 2.28 17.58
CA PRO A 385 -9.86 3.01 18.83
C PRO A 385 -9.50 2.11 20.01
N ALA A 386 -9.31 0.80 19.81
CA ALA A 386 -8.80 -0.12 20.83
C ALA A 386 -7.42 0.30 21.36
N LEU A 387 -6.70 1.16 20.63
CA LEU A 387 -5.47 1.80 21.09
C LEU A 387 -5.71 3.08 21.89
N GLY A 388 -6.86 3.76 21.78
CA GLY A 388 -7.20 5.00 22.50
C GLY A 388 -8.10 5.94 21.69
N GLN A 389 -8.47 7.09 22.28
CA GLN A 389 -9.28 8.14 21.65
C GLN A 389 -8.56 9.49 21.66
N ALA A 390 -8.83 10.36 20.67
CA ALA A 390 -8.26 11.69 20.63
C ALA A 390 -9.34 12.76 20.43
N PHE A 391 -9.14 13.89 21.09
CA PHE A 391 -10.04 15.03 21.05
C PHE A 391 -9.24 16.29 20.71
N ILE A 392 -9.77 17.12 19.82
CA ILE A 392 -9.24 18.45 19.51
C ILE A 392 -10.31 19.46 19.90
N ASP A 393 -9.96 20.38 20.78
CA ASP A 393 -10.89 21.39 21.32
C ASP A 393 -12.19 20.77 21.90
N GLY A 394 -12.07 19.57 22.48
CA GLY A 394 -13.18 18.82 23.08
C GLY A 394 -14.04 17.99 22.11
N GLN A 395 -13.72 17.99 20.81
CA GLN A 395 -14.43 17.21 19.79
C GLN A 395 -13.58 16.02 19.32
N ASP A 396 -14.22 14.89 19.04
CA ASP A 396 -13.55 13.66 18.55
C ASP A 396 -12.75 13.95 17.26
N ALA A 397 -11.44 13.73 17.32
CA ALA A 397 -10.50 14.02 16.25
C ALA A 397 -10.82 13.28 14.94
N SER A 398 -11.45 12.11 15.02
CA SER A 398 -11.83 11.31 13.84
C SER A 398 -13.05 11.85 13.09
N ARG A 399 -13.79 12.81 13.67
CA ARG A 399 -15.10 13.28 13.17
C ARG A 399 -15.16 14.79 12.93
N LEU A 400 -14.02 15.48 12.97
CA LEU A 400 -13.97 16.93 12.89
C LEU A 400 -14.28 17.48 11.48
N PRO A 401 -15.22 18.43 11.34
CA PRO A 401 -15.38 19.20 10.13
C PRO A 401 -14.21 20.18 9.94
N GLY A 402 -13.87 20.51 8.69
CA GLY A 402 -12.85 21.54 8.38
C GLY A 402 -11.38 21.11 8.47
N ARG A 403 -11.09 19.80 8.55
CA ARG A 403 -9.73 19.20 8.55
C ARG A 403 -8.71 19.89 9.49
N PRO A 404 -9.04 20.13 10.78
CA PRO A 404 -8.07 20.69 11.74
C PRO A 404 -6.91 19.73 12.04
N LEU A 405 -7.01 18.47 11.63
CA LEU A 405 -6.00 17.43 11.71
C LEU A 405 -5.63 16.96 10.30
N VAL A 406 -4.33 16.92 9.99
CA VAL A 406 -3.81 16.31 8.76
C VAL A 406 -2.75 15.28 9.11
N SER A 407 -2.76 14.13 8.42
CA SER A 407 -1.77 13.08 8.60
C SER A 407 -1.03 12.77 7.30
N VAL A 408 0.29 12.55 7.40
CA VAL A 408 1.16 12.09 6.32
C VAL A 408 1.90 10.85 6.80
N GLY A 409 1.41 9.66 6.44
CA GLY A 409 2.02 8.37 6.82
C GLY A 409 3.34 8.07 6.11
N SER A 410 4.08 7.05 6.59
CA SER A 410 5.39 6.65 6.03
C SER A 410 5.26 6.16 4.58
N GLY A 411 4.15 5.49 4.27
CA GLY A 411 3.79 5.02 2.93
C GLY A 411 3.14 6.05 2.01
N ALA A 412 3.00 7.32 2.44
CA ALA A 412 2.32 8.33 1.65
C ALA A 412 3.06 8.61 0.33
N ARG A 413 2.31 8.61 -0.77
CA ARG A 413 2.83 8.78 -2.13
C ARG A 413 2.00 9.78 -2.89
N CYS A 414 2.67 10.54 -3.75
CA CYS A 414 1.97 11.37 -4.72
C CYS A 414 1.32 10.49 -5.80
N VAL A 415 0.20 10.95 -6.35
CA VAL A 415 -0.53 10.30 -7.43
C VAL A 415 -0.10 10.85 -8.80
N ASP A 416 -0.69 10.35 -9.87
CA ASP A 416 -0.43 10.88 -11.21
C ASP A 416 -1.20 12.17 -11.45
N ALA A 417 -0.61 13.30 -11.08
CA ALA A 417 -1.10 14.64 -11.36
C ALA A 417 0.07 15.62 -11.43
N SER A 418 -0.15 16.91 -11.74
CA SER A 418 0.93 17.89 -11.61
C SER A 418 1.23 18.19 -10.14
N ILE A 419 2.36 18.85 -9.86
CA ILE A 419 2.68 19.31 -8.49
C ILE A 419 1.64 20.35 -8.07
N LEU A 420 1.27 21.27 -8.97
CA LEU A 420 0.26 22.27 -8.68
C LEU A 420 -1.12 21.64 -8.42
N ASP A 421 -1.51 20.63 -9.20
CA ASP A 421 -2.77 19.90 -8.96
C ASP A 421 -2.77 19.17 -7.61
N HIS A 422 -1.62 18.63 -7.18
CA HIS A 422 -1.50 18.06 -5.83
C HIS A 422 -1.72 19.10 -4.74
N LEU A 423 -1.03 20.24 -4.85
CA LEU A 423 -1.13 21.32 -3.86
C LEU A 423 -2.54 21.94 -3.85
N GLY A 424 -3.18 22.01 -5.02
CA GLY A 424 -4.55 22.50 -5.21
C GLY A 424 -5.65 21.47 -4.97
N ALA A 425 -5.33 20.24 -4.56
CA ALA A 425 -6.32 19.18 -4.34
C ALA A 425 -7.34 19.53 -3.23
N LEU A 426 -6.97 20.43 -2.32
CA LEU A 426 -7.81 20.93 -1.22
C LEU A 426 -8.52 22.24 -1.56
N ASP A 427 -7.86 23.08 -2.35
CA ASP A 427 -8.38 24.36 -2.82
C ASP A 427 -7.86 24.62 -4.24
N ALA A 428 -8.77 24.60 -5.21
CA ALA A 428 -8.45 24.80 -6.61
C ALA A 428 -8.00 26.24 -6.94
N ASN A 429 -8.20 27.20 -6.02
CA ASN A 429 -7.78 28.60 -6.15
C ASN A 429 -6.50 28.90 -5.35
N ILE A 430 -5.61 27.92 -5.22
CA ILE A 430 -4.33 28.12 -4.54
C ILE A 430 -3.50 29.23 -5.20
N ASP A 431 -2.96 30.11 -4.37
CA ASP A 431 -1.99 31.12 -4.81
C ASP A 431 -0.65 30.43 -5.10
N GLU A 432 -0.34 30.26 -6.39
CA GLU A 432 0.88 29.58 -6.84
C GLU A 432 2.18 30.19 -6.25
N PRO A 433 2.35 31.52 -6.16
CA PRO A 433 3.46 32.13 -5.42
C PRO A 433 3.57 31.69 -3.96
N ALA A 434 2.46 31.61 -3.22
CA ALA A 434 2.45 31.13 -1.85
C ALA A 434 2.80 29.64 -1.75
N ALA A 435 2.30 28.84 -2.69
CA ALA A 435 2.64 27.42 -2.80
C ALA A 435 4.14 27.21 -3.07
N LEU A 436 4.72 28.01 -3.97
CA LEU A 436 6.15 28.00 -4.29
C LEU A 436 7.00 28.39 -3.07
N ALA A 437 6.61 29.43 -2.35
CA ALA A 437 7.31 29.84 -1.14
C ALA A 437 7.36 28.73 -0.07
N LEU A 438 6.28 27.94 0.06
CA LEU A 438 6.26 26.79 0.97
C LEU A 438 7.15 25.64 0.47
N LEU A 439 7.15 25.35 -0.85
CA LEU A 439 8.07 24.37 -1.45
C LEU A 439 9.53 24.75 -1.22
N GLU A 440 9.88 26.04 -1.36
CA GLU A 440 11.22 26.56 -1.09
C GLU A 440 11.61 26.38 0.39
N ARG A 441 10.72 26.73 1.32
CA ARG A 441 10.95 26.58 2.77
C ARG A 441 11.13 25.11 3.17
N LEU A 442 10.44 24.19 2.51
CA LEU A 442 10.60 22.76 2.71
C LEU A 442 11.74 22.14 1.88
N GLY A 443 12.52 22.94 1.15
CA GLY A 443 13.74 22.50 0.45
C GLY A 443 13.49 21.75 -0.86
N VAL A 444 12.33 21.95 -1.49
CA VAL A 444 11.95 21.38 -2.80
C VAL A 444 11.55 22.45 -3.82
N GLY A 445 12.03 23.69 -3.64
CA GLY A 445 11.77 24.80 -4.57
C GLY A 445 12.29 24.54 -5.99
N HIS A 446 13.36 23.74 -6.15
CA HIS A 446 13.89 23.36 -7.46
C HIS A 446 12.88 22.62 -8.34
N LEU A 447 11.82 22.06 -7.76
CA LEU A 447 10.77 21.39 -8.53
C LEU A 447 10.00 22.36 -9.45
N ALA A 448 9.99 23.66 -9.14
CA ALA A 448 9.42 24.68 -10.03
C ALA A 448 10.23 24.87 -11.31
N GLU A 449 11.52 24.50 -11.30
CA GLU A 449 12.44 24.61 -12.43
C GLU A 449 12.52 23.34 -13.28
N LEU A 450 11.69 22.32 -12.98
CA LEU A 450 11.62 21.11 -13.79
C LEU A 450 11.32 21.47 -15.25
N ALA A 451 12.13 20.91 -16.17
CA ALA A 451 11.90 21.05 -17.61
C ALA A 451 10.48 20.59 -17.97
N ASP A 452 9.93 21.07 -19.09
CA ASP A 452 8.60 20.71 -19.60
C ASP A 452 7.42 21.09 -18.66
N GLY A 453 7.46 22.29 -18.08
CA GLY A 453 6.27 22.91 -17.45
C GLY A 453 6.31 23.08 -15.93
N GLY A 454 7.45 22.83 -15.27
CA GLY A 454 7.64 23.14 -13.84
C GLY A 454 6.57 22.49 -12.96
N LEU A 455 5.85 23.30 -12.17
CA LEU A 455 4.79 22.83 -11.28
C LEU A 455 3.58 22.23 -12.01
N HIS A 456 3.35 22.58 -13.28
CA HIS A 456 2.26 22.03 -14.10
C HIS A 456 2.60 20.69 -14.75
N ARG A 457 3.83 20.22 -14.62
CA ARG A 457 4.26 18.94 -15.19
C ARG A 457 3.65 17.77 -14.40
N PRO A 458 2.99 16.79 -15.04
CA PRO A 458 2.58 15.56 -14.40
C PRO A 458 3.78 14.78 -13.85
N ILE A 459 3.71 14.33 -12.60
CA ILE A 459 4.79 13.58 -11.93
C ILE A 459 4.74 12.06 -12.18
N GLY A 460 3.76 11.60 -12.96
CA GLY A 460 3.59 10.21 -13.37
C GLY A 460 2.98 9.31 -12.30
N VAL A 461 2.63 8.09 -12.71
CA VAL A 461 2.06 7.06 -11.83
C VAL A 461 2.94 6.83 -10.60
N ASN A 462 2.34 6.89 -9.41
CA ASN A 462 3.02 6.79 -8.11
C ASN A 462 4.13 7.84 -7.89
N GLY A 463 4.06 8.99 -8.57
CA GLY A 463 5.03 10.08 -8.44
C GLY A 463 6.44 9.71 -8.88
N GLN A 464 6.59 8.74 -9.80
CA GLN A 464 7.88 8.16 -10.21
C GLN A 464 8.94 9.16 -10.70
N MET A 465 8.53 10.38 -11.05
CA MET A 465 9.45 11.46 -11.44
C MET A 465 10.14 12.15 -10.25
N LEU A 466 9.63 11.95 -9.03
CA LEU A 466 10.16 12.51 -7.79
C LEU A 466 10.80 11.40 -6.95
N SER A 467 11.90 11.71 -6.28
CA SER A 467 12.41 10.85 -5.22
C SER A 467 11.39 10.74 -4.08
N ILE A 468 11.42 9.65 -3.32
CA ILE A 468 10.49 9.46 -2.19
C ILE A 468 10.60 10.61 -1.18
N GLY A 469 11.79 11.18 -0.97
CA GLY A 469 11.97 12.34 -0.10
C GLY A 469 11.32 13.61 -0.65
N GLU A 470 11.39 13.85 -1.96
CA GLU A 470 10.68 14.96 -2.62
C GLU A 470 9.17 14.77 -2.57
N GLN A 471 8.66 13.56 -2.84
CA GLN A 471 7.24 13.24 -2.71
C GLN A 471 6.72 13.55 -1.30
N GLN A 472 7.43 13.09 -0.27
CA GLN A 472 7.08 13.34 1.12
C GLN A 472 7.07 14.84 1.45
N ARG A 473 8.05 15.63 0.96
CA ARG A 473 8.08 17.09 1.15
C ARG A 473 6.94 17.82 0.42
N VAL A 474 6.56 17.37 -0.78
CA VAL A 474 5.37 17.88 -1.49
C VAL A 474 4.09 17.60 -0.69
N LEU A 475 3.94 16.40 -0.14
CA LEU A 475 2.79 16.05 0.72
C LEU A 475 2.76 16.85 2.04
N LEU A 476 3.94 17.14 2.62
CA LEU A 476 4.05 18.07 3.75
C LEU A 476 3.72 19.52 3.36
N THR A 477 4.03 19.94 2.14
CA THR A 477 3.62 21.25 1.62
C THR A 477 2.09 21.32 1.51
N MET A 478 1.48 20.28 0.95
CA MET A 478 0.03 20.12 0.85
C MET A 478 -0.64 20.12 2.24
N SER A 479 -0.01 19.51 3.25
CA SER A 479 -0.55 19.54 4.62
C SER A 479 -0.55 20.95 5.22
N LEU A 480 0.47 21.77 4.95
CA LEU A 480 0.50 23.16 5.44
C LEU A 480 -0.54 24.05 4.77
N LEU A 481 -0.81 23.83 3.49
CA LEU A 481 -1.84 24.56 2.73
C LEU A 481 -3.25 24.29 3.25
N ALA A 482 -3.49 23.12 3.86
CA ALA A 482 -4.74 22.82 4.54
C ALA A 482 -4.99 23.67 5.80
N ASN A 483 -3.99 24.44 6.24
CA ASN A 483 -3.96 25.18 7.50
C ASN A 483 -4.43 24.39 8.74
N PRO A 484 -3.83 23.22 9.01
CA PRO A 484 -4.23 22.37 10.12
C PRO A 484 -3.81 22.98 11.46
N LYS A 485 -4.53 22.63 12.53
CA LYS A 485 -4.13 22.92 13.91
C LYS A 485 -3.17 21.85 14.45
N VAL A 486 -3.32 20.60 13.98
CA VAL A 486 -2.51 19.44 14.35
C VAL A 486 -2.02 18.72 13.10
N ILE A 487 -0.72 18.42 13.04
CA ILE A 487 -0.09 17.64 11.96
C ILE A 487 0.45 16.35 12.55
N VAL A 488 0.11 15.22 11.95
CA VAL A 488 0.65 13.90 12.29
C VAL A 488 1.54 13.43 11.14
N THR A 489 2.77 13.03 11.43
CA THR A 489 3.69 12.49 10.44
C THR A 489 4.15 11.10 10.86
N GLY A 490 4.17 10.17 9.91
CA GLY A 490 4.86 8.89 10.08
C GLY A 490 6.37 9.04 10.02
N GLU A 491 7.05 7.91 9.83
CA GLU A 491 8.50 7.88 9.64
C GLU A 491 8.85 8.36 8.21
N LEU A 492 9.07 9.66 8.07
CA LEU A 492 9.37 10.31 6.80
C LEU A 492 10.90 10.49 6.65
N ARG A 493 11.44 10.30 5.44
CA ARG A 493 12.88 10.49 5.17
C ARG A 493 13.40 11.89 5.51
N PRO A 494 12.67 12.99 5.24
CA PRO A 494 13.08 14.33 5.67
C PRO A 494 13.30 14.46 7.18
N LEU A 495 12.66 13.59 7.97
CA LEU A 495 12.71 13.60 9.42
C LEU A 495 13.74 12.60 9.99
N ALA A 496 14.38 11.78 9.15
CA ALA A 496 15.31 10.74 9.62
C ALA A 496 16.65 11.30 10.16
N ASP A 497 17.04 12.50 9.76
CA ASP A 497 18.24 13.18 10.28
C ASP A 497 17.84 14.26 11.29
N PRO A 498 18.24 14.19 12.57
CA PRO A 498 17.87 15.18 13.59
C PRO A 498 18.19 16.63 13.23
N LEU A 499 19.28 16.89 12.49
CA LEU A 499 19.67 18.24 12.09
C LEU A 499 18.74 18.81 11.03
N ILE A 500 18.23 17.96 10.14
CA ILE A 500 17.29 18.35 9.07
C ILE A 500 15.84 18.33 9.60
N ALA A 501 15.53 17.38 10.48
CA ALA A 501 14.20 17.22 11.06
C ALA A 501 13.79 18.48 11.81
N ARG A 502 14.68 19.09 12.59
CA ARG A 502 14.34 20.30 13.35
C ARG A 502 13.89 21.44 12.45
N SER A 503 14.58 21.71 11.34
CA SER A 503 14.18 22.79 10.42
C SER A 503 12.84 22.50 9.73
N VAL A 504 12.59 21.25 9.34
CA VAL A 504 11.30 20.83 8.75
C VAL A 504 10.18 20.91 9.79
N ILE A 505 10.42 20.50 11.03
CA ILE A 505 9.42 20.55 12.10
C ILE A 505 9.10 21.99 12.50
N ASP A 506 10.10 22.86 12.64
CA ASP A 506 9.89 24.26 12.97
C ASP A 506 9.06 24.96 11.87
N GLU A 507 9.31 24.61 10.60
CA GLU A 507 8.50 25.03 9.46
C GLU A 507 7.05 24.52 9.54
N LEU A 508 6.85 23.24 9.88
CA LEU A 508 5.51 22.65 10.05
C LEU A 508 4.73 23.30 11.22
N ARG A 509 5.42 23.62 12.31
CA ARG A 509 4.84 24.25 13.51
C ARG A 509 4.39 25.68 13.24
N GLY A 510 5.18 26.46 12.50
CA GLY A 510 4.90 27.88 12.24
C GLY A 510 4.51 28.63 13.51
N ASP A 511 3.41 29.39 13.45
CA ASP A 511 2.93 30.24 14.56
C ASP A 511 2.08 29.51 15.63
N GLY A 512 2.19 28.19 15.77
CA GLY A 512 1.60 27.48 16.91
C GLY A 512 0.89 26.14 16.64
N ARG A 513 1.14 25.50 15.49
CA ARG A 513 0.59 24.17 15.19
C ARG A 513 1.29 23.09 16.01
N THR A 514 0.53 22.13 16.50
CA THR A 514 1.08 20.96 17.20
C THR A 514 1.50 19.92 16.17
N VAL A 515 2.72 19.38 16.28
CA VAL A 515 3.26 18.38 15.35
C VAL A 515 3.57 17.09 16.11
N LEU A 516 2.95 15.99 15.69
CA LEU A 516 3.19 14.65 16.22
C LEU A 516 3.93 13.82 15.18
N THR A 517 5.07 13.25 15.54
CA THR A 517 5.91 12.50 14.61
C THR A 517 6.17 11.10 15.15
N SER A 518 5.73 10.06 14.43
CA SER A 518 6.09 8.67 14.71
C SER A 518 7.43 8.35 14.08
N VAL A 519 8.47 8.16 14.90
CA VAL A 519 9.84 7.85 14.44
C VAL A 519 10.48 6.82 15.37
N SER A 520 11.30 5.95 14.79
CA SER A 520 12.08 4.96 15.54
C SER A 520 13.40 5.54 16.11
N SER A 521 13.85 6.71 15.63
CA SER A 521 15.14 7.32 16.01
C SER A 521 15.14 7.86 17.44
N PRO A 522 16.07 7.39 18.29
CA PRO A 522 16.24 7.91 19.64
C PRO A 522 16.71 9.38 19.69
N GLU A 523 17.53 9.80 18.72
CA GLU A 523 18.04 11.17 18.65
C GLU A 523 16.92 12.19 18.41
N LEU A 524 15.89 11.81 17.66
CA LEU A 524 14.70 12.65 17.47
C LEU A 524 13.86 12.73 18.75
N ALA A 525 13.74 11.63 19.49
CA ALA A 525 13.07 11.65 20.79
C ALA A 525 13.79 12.60 21.78
N GLU A 526 15.12 12.62 21.78
CA GLU A 526 15.92 13.56 22.58
C GLU A 526 15.77 15.02 22.10
N ALA A 527 15.69 15.25 20.78
CA ALA A 527 15.55 16.59 20.21
C ALA A 527 14.12 17.16 20.28
N SER A 528 13.11 16.33 20.56
CA SER A 528 11.71 16.71 20.64
C SER A 528 11.37 17.52 21.90
N ASP A 529 10.25 18.26 21.86
CA ASP A 529 9.80 18.98 23.06
C ASP A 529 9.21 17.98 24.08
N LEU A 530 8.50 16.96 23.59
CA LEU A 530 7.91 15.89 24.39
C LEU A 530 7.96 14.55 23.64
N VAL A 531 7.98 13.47 24.40
CA VAL A 531 7.86 12.10 23.92
C VAL A 531 6.55 11.52 24.43
N LEU A 532 5.74 11.00 23.51
CA LEU A 532 4.57 10.19 23.81
C LEU A 532 4.96 8.71 23.63
N TYR A 533 5.18 8.02 24.75
CA TYR A 533 5.51 6.61 24.77
C TYR A 533 4.24 5.76 24.93
N LEU A 534 3.96 4.96 23.92
CA LEU A 534 2.80 4.09 23.84
C LEU A 534 3.20 2.68 24.26
N THR A 535 2.42 2.10 25.17
CA THR A 535 2.50 0.67 25.52
C THR A 535 1.14 0.04 25.36
N ALA A 536 1.09 -1.30 25.32
CA ALA A 536 -0.17 -2.05 25.17
C ALA A 536 -1.21 -1.77 26.27
N GLY A 537 -0.82 -1.20 27.42
CA GLY A 537 -1.70 -0.98 28.56
C GLY A 537 -1.67 0.41 29.16
N SER A 538 -0.74 1.30 28.80
CA SER A 538 -0.68 2.67 29.33
C SER A 538 0.13 3.59 28.44
N TRP A 539 -0.24 4.87 28.42
CA TRP A 539 0.48 5.90 27.67
C TRP A 539 1.18 6.87 28.61
N HIS A 540 2.38 7.31 28.23
CA HIS A 540 3.20 8.21 29.02
C HIS A 540 3.65 9.40 28.17
N LEU A 541 3.37 10.62 28.63
CA LEU A 541 3.83 11.86 28.01
C LEU A 541 4.82 12.55 28.95
N GLY A 542 5.99 12.91 28.44
CA GLY A 542 7.00 13.66 29.17
C GLY A 542 8.19 13.98 28.30
N THR A 543 9.15 14.74 28.81
CA THR A 543 10.43 14.92 28.12
C THR A 543 11.21 13.60 28.07
N HIS A 544 12.14 13.49 27.13
CA HIS A 544 13.03 12.33 27.04
C HIS A 544 13.69 11.98 28.38
N HIS A 545 14.21 12.98 29.09
CA HIS A 545 14.86 12.80 30.38
C HIS A 545 13.90 12.37 31.50
N GLU A 546 12.68 12.91 31.53
CA GLU A 546 11.66 12.52 32.51
C GLU A 546 11.24 11.06 32.31
N LEU A 547 11.02 10.63 31.07
CA LEU A 547 10.63 9.24 30.78
C LEU A 547 11.77 8.27 31.12
N LEU A 548 13.03 8.63 30.86
CA LEU A 548 14.17 7.82 31.28
C LEU A 548 14.28 7.67 32.81
N ALA A 549 13.85 8.69 33.57
CA ALA A 549 13.88 8.64 35.03
C ALA A 549 12.67 7.92 35.64
N THR A 550 11.51 7.96 34.99
CA THR A 550 10.22 7.60 35.59
C THR A 550 9.57 6.34 35.00
N VAL A 551 9.91 5.96 33.77
CA VAL A 551 9.24 4.86 33.05
C VAL A 551 10.24 3.75 32.70
N PRO A 552 10.31 2.66 33.50
CA PRO A 552 11.27 1.58 33.27
C PRO A 552 11.18 0.91 31.89
N SER A 553 9.97 0.76 31.34
CA SER A 553 9.75 0.18 30.00
C SER A 553 10.32 1.05 28.87
N TYR A 554 10.30 2.38 29.04
CA TYR A 554 10.94 3.31 28.09
C TYR A 554 12.47 3.17 28.13
N VAL A 555 13.05 3.01 29.32
CA VAL A 555 14.49 2.74 29.50
C VAL A 555 14.90 1.43 28.84
N GLU A 556 14.12 0.37 29.04
CA GLU A 556 14.37 -0.93 28.40
C GLU A 556 14.26 -0.85 26.86
N HIS A 557 13.25 -0.15 26.34
CA HIS A 557 13.12 0.13 24.91
C HIS A 557 14.35 0.86 24.36
N ARG A 558 14.80 1.91 25.05
CA ARG A 558 15.99 2.69 24.67
C ARG A 558 17.25 1.82 24.63
N HIS A 559 17.47 1.01 25.66
CA HIS A 559 18.61 0.09 25.72
C HIS A 559 18.58 -0.97 24.61
N ARG A 560 17.39 -1.45 24.22
CA ARG A 560 17.24 -2.39 23.11
C ARG A 560 17.55 -1.75 21.76
N ALA A 561 17.10 -0.51 21.54
CA ALA A 561 17.45 0.28 20.35
C ALA A 561 18.96 0.54 20.26
N ASP A 562 19.58 0.93 21.39
CA ASP A 562 21.04 1.14 21.48
C ASP A 562 21.84 -0.15 21.21
N ALA A 563 21.35 -1.29 21.70
CA ALA A 563 21.99 -2.58 21.48
C ALA A 563 21.93 -3.03 20.00
N GLY A 564 20.90 -2.60 19.26
CA GLY A 564 20.76 -2.81 17.82
C GLY A 564 21.79 -2.02 17.00
N GLU A 565 21.89 -0.71 17.22
CA GLU A 565 22.85 0.16 16.49
C GLU A 565 24.33 -0.14 16.83
N PHE A 566 24.64 -0.47 18.09
CA PHE A 566 26.00 -0.90 18.46
C PHE A 566 26.29 -2.36 18.11
N GLY A 567 25.26 -3.18 17.90
CA GLY A 567 25.38 -4.51 17.32
C GLY A 567 25.91 -4.46 15.89
N GLU A 568 25.67 -3.36 15.18
CA GLU A 568 26.19 -3.14 13.82
C GLU A 568 27.70 -2.91 13.83
N LEU A 569 28.29 -2.29 14.85
CA LEU A 569 29.75 -2.09 14.99
C LEU A 569 30.48 -3.37 15.44
N GLY A 570 30.47 -4.39 14.58
CA GLY A 570 31.07 -5.71 14.84
C GLY A 570 32.52 -5.68 15.33
N ALA A 571 33.30 -4.68 14.91
CA ALA A 571 34.67 -4.45 15.39
C ALA A 571 34.76 -4.23 16.91
N LEU A 572 33.70 -3.74 17.58
CA LEU A 572 33.68 -3.45 19.03
C LEU A 572 33.11 -4.61 19.87
N SER A 573 32.82 -5.77 19.26
CA SER A 573 32.19 -6.91 19.94
C SER A 573 33.01 -7.46 21.12
N GLY A 574 34.34 -7.39 21.06
CA GLY A 574 35.27 -7.82 22.13
C GLY A 574 35.47 -6.83 23.28
N VAL A 575 34.86 -5.64 23.22
CA VAL A 575 35.00 -4.56 24.22
C VAL A 575 33.84 -4.63 25.24
N GLY A 576 34.11 -4.37 26.52
CA GLY A 576 33.09 -4.42 27.57
C GLY A 576 31.97 -3.37 27.37
N PRO A 577 30.75 -3.58 27.88
CA PRO A 577 29.62 -2.67 27.64
C PRO A 577 29.85 -1.23 28.16
N LEU A 578 30.54 -1.08 29.29
CA LEU A 578 30.90 0.24 29.84
C LEU A 578 31.97 0.96 29.00
N GLU A 579 32.92 0.20 28.45
CA GLU A 579 33.99 0.73 27.59
C GLU A 579 33.43 1.13 26.22
N ARG A 580 32.48 0.37 25.68
CA ARG A 580 31.77 0.70 24.42
C ARG A 580 31.03 2.03 24.50
N GLU A 581 30.28 2.26 25.59
CA GLU A 581 29.56 3.52 25.80
C GLU A 581 30.52 4.71 25.94
N ALA A 582 31.66 4.50 26.61
CA ALA A 582 32.72 5.50 26.71
C ALA A 582 33.38 5.85 25.36
N ILE A 583 33.60 4.87 24.49
CA ILE A 583 34.10 5.08 23.12
C ILE A 583 33.05 5.86 22.32
N ARG A 584 31.77 5.47 22.42
CA ARG A 584 30.65 6.11 21.70
C ARG A 584 30.60 7.61 21.93
N ARG A 585 30.66 8.06 23.19
CA ARG A 585 30.57 9.48 23.55
C ARG A 585 31.70 10.34 22.97
N ARG A 586 32.81 9.71 22.56
CA ARG A 586 33.98 10.36 21.97
C ARG A 586 34.06 10.18 20.45
N MET A 587 33.11 9.47 19.86
CA MET A 587 33.00 9.31 18.42
C MET A 587 32.45 10.58 17.78
N VAL A 588 33.04 10.96 16.65
CA VAL A 588 32.51 12.01 15.78
C VAL A 588 31.97 11.36 14.52
N THR A 589 30.74 11.71 14.14
CA THR A 589 30.15 11.23 12.89
C THR A 589 30.65 12.10 11.74
N GLU A 590 31.20 11.48 10.70
CA GLU A 590 31.69 12.13 9.49
C GLU A 590 30.99 11.48 8.28
N ARG A 591 30.61 12.30 7.28
CA ARG A 591 29.95 11.86 6.05
C ARG A 591 30.84 12.15 4.85
N TYR A 592 30.91 11.20 3.93
CA TYR A 592 31.77 11.24 2.75
C TYR A 592 30.98 10.80 1.52
N GLU A 593 31.17 11.50 0.40
CA GLU A 593 30.56 11.16 -0.89
C GLU A 593 31.37 10.10 -1.63
N ALA A 594 30.76 9.46 -2.63
CA ALA A 594 31.45 8.46 -3.44
C ALA A 594 32.70 9.04 -4.12
N GLY A 595 33.86 8.42 -3.87
CA GLY A 595 35.16 8.87 -4.38
C GLY A 595 35.97 9.72 -3.40
N ASP A 596 35.38 10.19 -2.29
CA ASP A 596 36.09 10.97 -1.29
C ASP A 596 37.16 10.15 -0.55
N THR A 597 38.31 10.77 -0.28
CA THR A 597 39.40 10.12 0.45
C THR A 597 39.28 10.41 1.94
N ILE A 598 39.05 9.37 2.74
CA ILE A 598 38.87 9.45 4.21
C ILE A 598 40.22 9.68 4.91
N TYR A 599 41.26 8.93 4.50
CA TYR A 599 42.65 9.16 4.88
C TYR A 599 43.59 8.59 3.82
N ARG A 600 44.81 9.14 3.74
CA ARG A 600 45.82 8.78 2.73
C ARG A 600 46.97 7.97 3.32
N HIS A 601 47.51 7.05 2.52
CA HIS A 601 48.77 6.37 2.83
C HIS A 601 49.86 7.39 3.20
N GLY A 602 50.66 7.07 4.23
CA GLY A 602 51.77 7.91 4.68
C GLY A 602 51.36 9.11 5.56
N THR A 603 50.07 9.35 5.80
CA THR A 603 49.61 10.34 6.80
C THR A 603 49.74 9.80 8.22
N PRO A 604 49.84 10.65 9.26
CA PRO A 604 49.90 10.18 10.65
C PRO A 604 48.67 9.34 11.04
N ALA A 605 48.86 8.24 11.77
CA ALA A 605 47.75 7.46 12.32
C ALA A 605 47.17 8.17 13.56
N ASP A 606 46.16 9.02 13.37
CA ASP A 606 45.63 9.95 14.38
C ASP A 606 44.18 9.71 14.80
N ARG A 607 43.47 8.76 14.17
CA ARG A 607 42.10 8.39 14.51
C ARG A 607 41.74 6.97 14.03
N VAL A 608 40.86 6.28 14.74
CA VAL A 608 40.25 5.02 14.26
C VAL A 608 38.95 5.37 13.53
N VAL A 609 38.68 4.70 12.42
CA VAL A 609 37.48 4.93 11.59
C VAL A 609 36.60 3.68 11.60
N PHE A 610 35.34 3.84 11.98
CA PHE A 610 34.33 2.79 11.99
C PHE A 610 33.27 3.08 10.93
N VAL A 611 32.98 2.09 10.08
CA VAL A 611 31.98 2.24 9.01
C VAL A 611 30.60 1.94 9.59
N VAL A 612 29.72 2.94 9.58
CA VAL A 612 28.33 2.82 10.07
C VAL A 612 27.40 2.48 8.90
N ALA A 613 27.56 3.18 7.77
CA ALA A 613 26.78 2.94 6.56
C ALA A 613 27.64 3.15 5.30
N GLY A 614 27.32 2.42 4.24
CA GLY A 614 28.09 2.42 2.99
C GLY A 614 29.33 1.54 3.04
N ARG A 615 30.18 1.63 2.01
CA ARG A 615 31.40 0.82 1.86
C ARG A 615 32.65 1.66 1.59
N VAL A 616 33.72 1.32 2.31
CA VAL A 616 35.04 1.96 2.19
C VAL A 616 35.99 0.99 1.49
N GLU A 617 36.59 1.42 0.39
CA GLU A 617 37.65 0.66 -0.25
C GLU A 617 39.03 1.05 0.29
N ILE A 618 39.84 0.03 0.57
CA ILE A 618 41.19 0.16 1.08
C ILE A 618 42.16 -0.08 -0.06
N ILE A 619 43.09 0.85 -0.27
CA ILE A 619 43.98 0.91 -1.43
C ILE A 619 45.43 0.96 -0.94
N ASP A 620 46.31 0.15 -1.54
CA ASP A 620 47.75 0.15 -1.25
C ASP A 620 48.46 1.39 -1.83
N ALA A 621 49.77 1.50 -1.58
CA ALA A 621 50.58 2.61 -2.09
C ALA A 621 50.69 2.62 -3.62
N GLU A 622 50.48 1.48 -4.28
CA GLU A 622 50.50 1.31 -5.73
C GLU A 622 49.12 1.51 -6.39
N GLY A 623 48.08 1.87 -5.63
CA GLY A 623 46.75 2.14 -6.15
C GLY A 623 45.86 0.89 -6.35
N ARG A 624 46.30 -0.28 -5.88
CA ARG A 624 45.53 -1.53 -5.96
C ARG A 624 44.60 -1.67 -4.77
N ARG A 625 43.37 -2.08 -5.02
CA ARG A 625 42.36 -2.33 -3.98
C ARG A 625 42.71 -3.59 -3.19
N MET A 626 42.97 -3.42 -1.90
CA MET A 626 43.30 -4.49 -0.96
C MET A 626 42.05 -5.09 -0.31
N ALA A 627 41.08 -4.26 0.07
CA ALA A 627 39.89 -4.69 0.80
C ALA A 627 38.69 -3.76 0.55
N LEU A 628 37.50 -4.25 0.92
CA LEU A 628 36.27 -3.48 1.00
C LEU A 628 35.67 -3.67 2.40
N VAL A 629 35.59 -2.58 3.16
CA VAL A 629 35.06 -2.57 4.52
C VAL A 629 33.62 -2.07 4.46
N GLY A 630 32.68 -2.91 4.88
CA GLY A 630 31.25 -2.56 4.95
C GLY A 630 30.82 -2.14 6.36
N PRO A 631 29.51 -1.91 6.56
CA PRO A 631 28.95 -1.57 7.85
C PRO A 631 29.42 -2.54 8.94
N GLY A 632 29.88 -1.99 10.06
CA GLY A 632 30.39 -2.73 11.19
C GLY A 632 31.88 -3.04 11.21
N GLY A 633 32.54 -2.86 10.08
CA GLY A 633 33.99 -2.95 9.98
C GLY A 633 34.69 -1.67 10.48
N ALA A 634 35.91 -1.84 10.98
CA ALA A 634 36.82 -0.74 11.24
C ALA A 634 37.92 -0.70 10.15
N CYS A 635 38.41 0.50 9.85
CA CYS A 635 39.56 0.68 8.96
C CYS A 635 40.60 1.64 9.54
N GLY A 636 41.85 1.39 9.16
CA GLY A 636 43.01 2.11 9.66
C GLY A 636 43.80 1.31 10.67
N ASP A 637 45.07 1.70 10.85
CA ASP A 637 45.91 1.09 11.88
C ASP A 637 45.34 1.38 13.29
N LEU A 638 44.85 0.32 13.94
CA LEU A 638 44.21 0.38 15.23
C LEU A 638 45.22 0.70 16.34
N ARG A 639 46.53 0.45 16.15
CA ARG A 639 47.53 0.52 17.22
C ARG A 639 47.85 1.95 17.69
N LEU A 640 47.49 2.97 16.92
CA LEU A 640 47.57 4.40 17.28
C LEU A 640 48.91 4.82 17.91
N THR A 641 50.03 4.18 17.56
CA THR A 641 51.35 4.42 18.20
C THR A 641 51.91 5.79 17.78
N PRO A 642 52.53 6.56 18.70
CA PRO A 642 53.15 7.85 18.34
C PRO A 642 54.24 7.68 17.28
N GLY A 643 54.05 8.31 16.11
CA GLY A 643 55.00 8.32 14.98
C GLY A 643 54.66 7.36 13.84
N GLU A 644 53.63 6.53 13.99
CA GLU A 644 53.17 5.58 12.99
C GLU A 644 52.38 6.29 11.87
N ARG A 645 52.57 5.83 10.63
CA ARG A 645 51.92 6.37 9.43
C ARG A 645 50.99 5.32 8.84
N ARG A 646 49.86 5.77 8.25
CA ARG A 646 48.88 4.90 7.59
C ARG A 646 49.57 4.03 6.53
N SER A 647 49.40 2.71 6.63
CA SER A 647 49.87 1.74 5.63
C SER A 647 49.04 1.76 4.34
N GLU A 648 47.84 2.32 4.37
CA GLU A 648 46.87 2.28 3.28
C GLU A 648 46.13 3.62 3.09
N THR A 649 45.48 3.76 1.94
CA THR A 649 44.53 4.86 1.66
C THR A 649 43.11 4.30 1.74
N ALA A 650 42.24 4.95 2.52
CA ALA A 650 40.81 4.64 2.56
C ALA A 650 40.03 5.64 1.70
N ARG A 651 39.24 5.13 0.75
CA ARG A 651 38.37 5.92 -0.12
C ARG A 651 36.93 5.41 -0.04
N ALA A 652 35.97 6.32 -0.04
CA ALA A 652 34.56 5.98 -0.05
C ALA A 652 34.18 5.39 -1.43
N ALA A 653 33.68 4.15 -1.46
CA ALA A 653 33.26 3.50 -2.71
C ALA A 653 31.83 3.92 -3.12
N GLU A 654 31.02 4.31 -2.13
CA GLU A 654 29.67 4.89 -2.26
C GLU A 654 29.52 6.01 -1.21
N ALA A 655 28.34 6.62 -1.07
CA ALA A 655 28.10 7.54 0.04
C ALA A 655 28.27 6.78 1.37
N VAL A 656 29.18 7.25 2.23
CA VAL A 656 29.58 6.56 3.45
C VAL A 656 29.37 7.46 4.66
N VAL A 657 28.85 6.85 5.73
CA VAL A 657 28.83 7.43 7.07
C VAL A 657 29.83 6.66 7.92
N VAL A 658 30.81 7.38 8.48
CA VAL A 658 31.77 6.82 9.41
C VAL A 658 31.67 7.48 10.77
N ARG A 659 32.06 6.76 11.81
CA ARG A 659 32.33 7.33 13.14
C ARG A 659 33.82 7.23 13.43
N THR A 660 34.43 8.33 13.87
CA THR A 660 35.86 8.40 14.13
C THR A 660 36.15 8.70 15.59
N VAL A 661 37.22 8.11 16.13
CA VAL A 661 37.73 8.44 17.47
C VAL A 661 39.18 8.85 17.36
N GLY A 662 39.50 10.07 17.78
CA GLY A 662 40.86 10.63 17.71
C GLY A 662 41.82 10.04 18.74
N ARG A 663 43.11 9.98 18.40
CA ARG A 663 44.19 9.46 19.26
C ARG A 663 44.23 10.12 20.62
N ARG A 664 44.10 11.46 20.69
CA ARG A 664 44.07 12.18 21.97
C ARG A 664 42.88 11.80 22.84
N ALA A 665 41.71 11.59 22.22
CA ALA A 665 40.53 11.14 22.94
C ALA A 665 40.70 9.70 23.46
N TRP A 666 41.46 8.88 22.74
CA TRP A 666 41.83 7.52 23.13
C TRP A 666 42.90 7.48 24.24
N GLU A 667 43.98 8.26 24.11
CA GLU A 667 45.09 8.41 25.08
C GLU A 667 44.64 8.99 26.42
N GLN A 668 43.60 9.83 26.41
CA GLN A 668 43.00 10.40 27.63
C GLN A 668 42.23 9.38 28.49
N GLY A 669 42.14 8.12 28.04
CA GLY A 669 41.48 7.02 28.74
C GLY A 669 39.99 6.94 28.44
N LEU A 670 39.47 5.71 28.41
CA LEU A 670 38.05 5.43 28.18
C LEU A 670 37.16 5.78 29.38
N ALA A 671 37.71 5.83 30.59
CA ALA A 671 37.00 6.32 31.78
C ALA A 671 37.87 7.40 32.44
N GLY A 672 37.43 8.66 32.41
CA GLY A 672 38.16 9.78 32.98
C GLY A 672 37.36 10.65 33.94
N VAL A 673 38.06 11.43 34.78
CA VAL A 673 37.50 12.49 35.66
C VAL A 673 36.66 13.52 34.86
N LEU A 674 36.88 13.61 33.55
CA LEU A 674 36.14 14.45 32.62
C LEU A 674 34.77 13.88 32.21
N ASP A 675 34.50 12.60 32.50
CA ASP A 675 33.23 11.93 32.20
C ASP A 675 32.24 11.95 33.38
N ALA A 676 32.72 12.36 34.56
CA ALA A 676 31.88 12.60 35.72
C ALA A 676 31.03 13.87 35.50
N ASP A 677 29.84 13.92 36.10
CA ASP A 677 29.01 15.13 36.08
C ASP A 677 29.85 16.35 36.54
N ALA A 678 29.49 17.57 36.10
CA ALA A 678 30.19 18.79 36.48
C ALA A 678 30.44 18.91 37.99
N THR A 679 29.52 18.38 38.80
CA THR A 679 29.56 18.39 40.26
C THR A 679 30.47 17.28 40.82
N GLU A 680 30.34 16.04 40.35
CA GLU A 680 31.28 14.95 40.67
C GLU A 680 32.72 15.28 40.31
N ARG A 681 32.93 15.87 39.14
CA ARG A 681 34.22 16.37 38.65
C ARG A 681 34.79 17.42 39.59
N ARG A 682 33.96 18.31 40.12
CA ARG A 682 34.36 19.35 41.08
C ARG A 682 34.85 18.74 42.40
N ILE A 683 34.18 17.70 42.89
CA ILE A 683 34.57 16.95 44.09
C ILE A 683 35.89 16.20 43.83
N LEU A 684 35.98 15.44 42.73
CA LEU A 684 37.17 14.70 42.34
C LEU A 684 38.40 15.59 42.15
N LEU A 685 38.26 16.70 41.42
CA LEU A 685 39.34 17.68 41.23
C LEU A 685 39.75 18.34 42.55
N SER A 686 38.79 18.58 43.46
CA SER A 686 39.10 19.14 44.78
C SER A 686 39.88 18.15 45.64
N VAL A 687 39.49 16.87 45.65
CA VAL A 687 40.20 15.79 46.35
C VAL A 687 41.59 15.56 45.74
N LEU A 688 41.71 15.53 44.41
CA LEU A 688 43.00 15.37 43.72
C LEU A 688 43.94 16.54 43.97
N ARG A 689 43.40 17.76 44.09
CA ARG A 689 44.19 18.98 44.36
C ARG A 689 44.62 19.10 45.82
N GLN A 690 43.78 18.68 46.77
CA GLN A 690 44.00 18.87 48.20
C GLN A 690 44.55 17.62 48.90
N GLY A 691 44.58 16.47 48.22
CA GLY A 691 45.02 15.18 48.76
C GLY A 691 43.92 14.47 49.57
N SER A 692 43.14 15.22 50.34
CA SER A 692 41.96 14.77 51.08
C SER A 692 40.93 15.89 51.17
N LEU A 693 39.64 15.55 51.23
CA LEU A 693 38.53 16.51 51.33
C LEU A 693 37.49 16.02 52.36
N PRO A 694 37.15 16.80 53.40
CA PRO A 694 36.07 16.43 54.32
C PRO A 694 34.73 16.27 53.60
N ILE A 695 33.90 15.28 53.99
CA ILE A 695 32.59 15.05 53.37
C ILE A 695 31.71 16.30 53.42
N GLU A 696 31.72 17.03 54.54
CA GLU A 696 30.96 18.28 54.68
C GLU A 696 31.43 19.38 53.72
N ALA A 697 32.73 19.40 53.38
CA ALA A 697 33.26 20.32 52.39
C ALA A 697 32.89 19.89 50.97
N ALA A 698 32.87 18.58 50.70
CA ALA A 698 32.37 18.03 49.44
C ALA A 698 30.88 18.33 49.23
N VAL A 699 30.08 18.26 50.30
CA VAL A 699 28.65 18.59 50.27
C VAL A 699 28.42 20.08 50.03
N ARG A 700 29.23 20.96 50.63
CA ARG A 700 29.22 22.41 50.32
C ARG A 700 29.61 22.71 48.88
N LEU A 701 30.41 21.86 48.25
CA LEU A 701 30.73 21.94 46.82
C LEU A 701 29.58 21.45 45.91
N VAL A 702 28.43 21.04 46.44
CA VAL A 702 27.25 20.72 45.62
C VAL A 702 26.11 21.72 45.90
N GLY A 703 25.98 22.18 47.15
CA GLY A 703 24.96 23.15 47.57
C GLY A 703 23.65 22.48 48.01
N ASP A 704 23.34 21.29 47.50
CA ASP A 704 22.21 20.44 47.91
C ASP A 704 22.71 19.20 48.68
N ASN A 705 22.20 19.00 49.90
CA ASN A 705 22.62 17.95 50.84
C ASN A 705 22.31 16.54 50.35
N ASP A 706 21.14 16.32 49.74
CA ASP A 706 20.70 14.98 49.36
C ASP A 706 21.32 14.55 48.03
N ALA A 707 21.40 15.48 47.07
CA ALA A 707 22.13 15.29 45.83
C ALA A 707 23.63 15.02 46.10
N ALA A 708 24.26 15.79 47.00
CA ALA A 708 25.67 15.61 47.33
C ALA A 708 25.99 14.23 47.88
N ARG A 709 25.14 13.69 48.76
CA ARG A 709 25.34 12.37 49.35
C ARG A 709 25.19 11.26 48.32
N GLY A 710 24.25 11.39 47.39
CA GLY A 710 24.10 10.47 46.26
C GLY A 710 25.35 10.45 45.36
N LEU A 711 25.86 11.63 44.99
CA LEU A 711 27.05 11.75 44.16
C LEU A 711 28.31 11.21 44.87
N ILE A 712 28.49 11.51 46.16
CA ILE A 712 29.61 10.96 46.95
C ILE A 712 29.51 9.43 47.06
N ALA A 713 28.30 8.88 47.24
CA ALA A 713 28.08 7.44 47.28
C ALA A 713 28.43 6.77 45.94
N ASN A 714 28.05 7.36 44.80
CA ASN A 714 28.42 6.88 43.47
C ASN A 714 29.95 6.90 43.24
N LEU A 715 30.62 7.96 43.70
CA LEU A 715 32.07 8.10 43.60
C LEU A 715 32.83 7.11 44.51
N LEU A 716 32.26 6.75 45.67
CA LEU A 716 32.80 5.70 46.54
C LEU A 716 32.55 4.30 45.95
N ALA A 717 31.36 4.04 45.41
CA ALA A 717 30.99 2.76 44.79
C ALA A 717 31.81 2.45 43.54
N SER A 718 32.12 3.46 42.72
CA SER A 718 33.02 3.36 41.56
C SER A 718 34.50 3.23 41.93
N GLY A 719 34.84 3.37 43.22
CA GLY A 719 36.22 3.36 43.73
C GLY A 719 37.04 4.58 43.34
N ALA A 720 36.41 5.61 42.76
CA ALA A 720 37.03 6.87 42.38
C ALA A 720 37.45 7.68 43.63
N LEU A 721 36.68 7.56 44.70
CA LEU A 721 37.01 8.04 46.04
C LEU A 721 37.13 6.89 47.04
N ARG A 722 37.86 7.13 48.13
CA ARG A 722 37.91 6.29 49.32
C ARG A 722 37.69 7.15 50.55
N GLN A 723 36.87 6.66 51.48
CA GLN A 723 36.71 7.30 52.77
C GLN A 723 37.82 6.81 53.71
N GLY A 724 38.62 7.74 54.24
CA GLY A 724 39.63 7.45 55.25
C GLY A 724 39.02 7.26 56.63
N GLU A 725 39.79 6.72 57.57
CA GLU A 725 39.35 6.44 58.95
C GLU A 725 38.86 7.70 59.70
N ASN A 726 39.31 8.88 59.27
CA ASN A 726 38.92 10.17 59.83
C ASN A 726 37.66 10.77 59.18
N GLY A 727 37.02 10.06 58.24
CA GLY A 727 35.82 10.53 57.53
C GLY A 727 36.10 11.37 56.26
N ASP A 728 37.35 11.68 55.96
CA ASP A 728 37.75 12.45 54.76
C ASP A 728 37.74 11.59 53.49
N LEU A 729 37.37 12.21 52.37
CA LEU A 729 37.42 11.63 51.03
C LEU A 729 38.83 11.77 50.45
N THR A 730 39.41 10.66 50.01
CA THR A 730 40.71 10.58 49.35
C THR A 730 40.56 9.97 47.95
N ALA A 731 41.48 10.28 47.03
CA ALA A 731 41.43 9.71 45.69
C ALA A 731 41.71 8.20 45.72
N GLY A 732 40.78 7.41 45.20
CA GLY A 732 40.89 5.95 45.14
C GLY A 732 41.86 5.46 44.06
N SER A 733 42.17 4.16 44.09
CA SER A 733 43.12 3.56 43.14
C SER A 733 42.63 3.57 41.69
N SER A 734 41.30 3.58 41.45
CA SER A 734 40.78 3.75 40.10
C SER A 734 41.05 5.16 39.59
N ALA A 735 40.80 6.21 40.40
CA ALA A 735 41.12 7.60 40.07
C ALA A 735 42.62 7.86 39.85
N ARG A 736 43.52 7.12 40.53
CA ARG A 736 44.97 7.15 40.29
C ARG A 736 45.40 6.32 39.07
N ARG A 737 44.76 5.18 38.80
CA ARG A 737 45.03 4.35 37.60
C ARG A 737 44.48 4.98 36.32
N THR A 738 43.41 5.77 36.39
CA THR A 738 42.87 6.55 35.25
C THR A 738 43.79 7.68 34.81
N ALA A 739 44.79 8.05 35.61
CA ALA A 739 45.89 8.92 35.18
C ALA A 739 46.99 8.14 34.42
N SER A 740 46.95 6.81 34.36
CA SER A 740 47.91 5.96 33.64
C SER A 740 47.21 5.02 32.66
N THR A 741 47.20 5.40 31.38
CA THR A 741 47.21 4.66 30.07
C THR A 741 46.82 3.16 29.91
N GLY A 742 46.49 2.38 30.95
CA GLY A 742 46.35 0.91 30.87
C GLY A 742 45.06 0.39 30.25
N ILE A 743 43.91 1.01 30.51
CA ILE A 743 42.58 0.53 30.04
C ILE A 743 42.44 0.72 28.52
N ALA A 744 42.88 1.86 28.00
CA ALA A 744 42.87 2.15 26.56
C ALA A 744 43.79 1.21 25.76
N ARG A 745 44.85 0.70 26.41
CA ARG A 745 45.78 -0.27 25.81
C ARG A 745 45.18 -1.68 25.74
N ASP A 746 44.51 -2.12 26.80
CA ASP A 746 43.80 -3.42 26.82
C ASP A 746 42.65 -3.47 25.80
N ALA A 747 41.91 -2.36 25.64
CA ALA A 747 40.88 -2.24 24.59
C ALA A 747 41.48 -2.31 23.17
N LEU A 748 42.66 -1.69 22.93
CA LEU A 748 43.36 -1.79 21.66
C LEU A 748 43.88 -3.19 21.36
N ASP A 749 44.44 -3.86 22.37
CA ASP A 749 44.93 -5.23 22.22
C ASP A 749 43.79 -6.20 21.88
N ARG A 750 42.58 -5.97 22.42
CA ARG A 750 41.36 -6.72 22.06
C ARG A 750 40.81 -6.38 20.67
N LEU A 751 41.02 -5.16 20.19
CA LEU A 751 40.64 -4.73 18.84
C LEU A 751 41.62 -5.21 17.77
N GLY A 752 42.91 -5.31 18.10
CA GLY A 752 43.97 -5.77 17.21
C GLY A 752 44.24 -7.28 17.26
N GLY A 753 43.41 -8.03 17.98
CA GLY A 753 43.50 -9.47 18.18
C GLY A 753 42.40 -10.23 17.45
N GLU A 754 42.42 -10.20 16.12
CA GLU A 754 41.98 -11.27 15.21
C GLU A 754 42.58 -11.05 13.82
#